data_AF-R1E9I8-F1
#
_entry.id   AF-R1E9I8-F1
#
_cell.length_a   1.000
_cell.length_b   1.000
_cell.length_c   1.000
_cell.angle_alpha   90.00
_cell.angle_beta   90.00
_cell.angle_gamma   90.00
#
_symmetry.space_group_name_H-M   'P 1'
#
loop_
_entity.id
_entity.type
_entity.pdbx_description
1 polymer ?
#
loop_
_entity_poly.entity_id
_entity_poly.type
_entity_poly.pdbx_seq_one_letter_code
_entity_poly.pdbx_strand_id
1 'polypeptide(L)'
;MGSIDESLQDIPGPVGLPFLGNALNVDPNATLQSFIKLGREYDPVYKLSLGNDKVVFVNTRELVDEVCDETRFKKIVSVSIGKMRQFMADGLFTAHHGEHNWGVAHRILMPVFGPMKIREMFPEMKDVAQQLCLKWARYGDSVSIPVTDDFTRLTLDTIALCAMDYRFNSFYRDGGLHPFVQSMGNALAECGVQSQRPDVVNALRWQAQKDLLHDTEIMRTTSQEIMRRRRERPVDTPDLLNALLNGRDPKTGEGMTDDSIINNMITFLIAGHETTSGMLSFAFYYLLKQPGRLSLKKAREEVDNVVGTDAVEVEHLAKLPFINAILRETLRLQPTAPIFSVTPFKDEVIGGKYLVKEGDSIFCVLHNAHRDKAVFGDDADEFKPERMLDENFKQLPSNSWKPFGNGMRACIGRAFAWQEALLVMVLLLQNFEFEMADPSYELQVKETLTIKPDGFEIFASLRRHHSPTELLSALSGSGSAATNNHANGKATSNQANDDTPKKPMTILYGSNSGSCEALARRLAGDAAAKGFSAKTVAALDAATENLPKDQPVIIITASYDGQPAENAGKFVSWLESLKEAQLKDVLYAVFGCGHRDWTTTLYRIPKLIDERLDAVGAKRLTQIGFADSADIRVLAAATTHEKTKAALEELATTRFKEDIRDKRVSVLDLLEKYLAIALPFGAFLNMLPPLRLRTYSISSAPSWKPSHASLTISVISQPALSGSGQYSGVASNYLADLSIGDRVYVSPRVTKDAFHLPADMSKTPIVMVAAGSGIAPFMGFVQQRAGEIRSGASLAPATLFFGCHDPEADDLYRKELDEFEAEGAVRVHRAYSRKSAGFKTPDLKKLWAAGAKFYVCGSPKMSSEIKRIVAKIAFEVAEGPKPMSEDDLQQWFRPFETERFVAEVFA
;
A
#
# COMPACT_ATOMS: atom_id res chain seq x y z
N MET A 1 3.67 -33.19 -34.78
CA MET A 1 2.27 -32.75 -34.59
C MET A 1 1.82 -33.27 -33.24
N GLY A 2 2.04 -32.47 -32.18
CA GLY A 2 1.56 -32.79 -30.84
C GLY A 2 0.06 -32.49 -30.76
N SER A 3 -0.68 -33.35 -30.06
CA SER A 3 -2.12 -33.25 -29.80
C SER A 3 -2.48 -31.85 -29.30
N ILE A 4 -3.41 -31.20 -29.98
CA ILE A 4 -4.08 -29.99 -29.47
C ILE A 4 -4.88 -30.44 -28.25
N ASP A 5 -4.58 -29.88 -27.10
CA ASP A 5 -5.27 -30.10 -25.83
C ASP A 5 -6.73 -29.63 -25.99
N GLU A 6 -7.70 -30.57 -25.91
CA GLU A 6 -9.14 -30.30 -26.10
C GLU A 6 -9.72 -29.33 -25.04
N SER A 7 -8.92 -28.88 -24.06
CA SER A 7 -9.32 -27.92 -23.03
C SER A 7 -9.14 -26.43 -23.41
N LEU A 8 -8.39 -26.11 -24.49
CA LEU A 8 -8.11 -24.73 -24.87
C LEU A 8 -9.28 -24.07 -25.62
N GLN A 9 -9.62 -22.85 -25.22
CA GLN A 9 -10.67 -22.03 -25.83
C GLN A 9 -10.06 -20.88 -26.65
N ASP A 10 -10.68 -20.59 -27.79
CA ASP A 10 -10.36 -19.37 -28.54
C ASP A 10 -10.75 -18.13 -27.75
N ILE A 11 -9.86 -17.13 -27.69
CA ILE A 11 -10.18 -15.82 -27.11
C ILE A 11 -11.29 -15.19 -27.97
N PRO A 12 -12.43 -14.76 -27.38
CA PRO A 12 -13.54 -14.19 -28.11
C PRO A 12 -13.21 -12.78 -28.62
N GLY A 13 -14.04 -12.25 -29.51
CA GLY A 13 -13.88 -10.89 -30.02
C GLY A 13 -14.69 -10.67 -31.30
N PRO A 14 -14.86 -9.41 -31.73
CA PRO A 14 -15.57 -9.09 -32.95
C PRO A 14 -14.85 -9.68 -34.18
N VAL A 15 -15.61 -10.12 -35.18
CA VAL A 15 -15.06 -10.64 -36.43
C VAL A 15 -14.45 -9.48 -37.22
N GLY A 16 -13.14 -9.56 -37.48
CA GLY A 16 -12.44 -8.56 -38.29
C GLY A 16 -12.74 -8.68 -39.79
N LEU A 17 -12.72 -7.56 -40.50
CA LEU A 17 -12.80 -7.53 -41.96
C LEU A 17 -11.49 -8.03 -42.60
N PRO A 18 -11.55 -8.58 -43.83
CA PRO A 18 -10.34 -8.90 -44.59
C PRO A 18 -9.42 -7.68 -44.72
N PHE A 19 -8.12 -7.85 -44.44
CA PHE A 19 -7.05 -6.83 -44.48
C PHE A 19 -7.16 -5.65 -43.50
N LEU A 20 -8.36 -5.25 -43.07
CA LEU A 20 -8.59 -4.15 -42.11
C LEU A 20 -8.71 -4.63 -40.66
N GLY A 21 -8.90 -5.93 -40.43
CA GLY A 21 -9.09 -6.49 -39.10
C GLY A 21 -10.26 -5.83 -38.38
N ASN A 22 -10.06 -5.43 -37.13
CA ASN A 22 -11.08 -4.81 -36.28
C ASN A 22 -11.01 -3.27 -36.27
N ALA A 23 -10.40 -2.63 -37.27
CA ALA A 23 -10.28 -1.18 -37.33
C ALA A 23 -11.64 -0.46 -37.27
N LEU A 24 -12.71 -1.03 -37.83
CA LEU A 24 -14.06 -0.44 -37.77
C LEU A 24 -14.77 -0.64 -36.42
N ASN A 25 -14.25 -1.49 -35.55
CA ASN A 25 -14.78 -1.69 -34.20
C ASN A 25 -14.23 -0.67 -33.19
N VAL A 26 -13.25 0.14 -33.59
CA VAL A 26 -12.56 1.09 -32.73
C VAL A 26 -12.76 2.50 -33.30
N ASP A 27 -13.40 3.38 -32.54
CA ASP A 27 -13.48 4.80 -32.90
C ASP A 27 -12.11 5.46 -32.70
N PRO A 28 -11.47 6.00 -33.76
CA PRO A 28 -10.21 6.71 -33.62
C PRO A 28 -10.31 7.95 -32.71
N ASN A 29 -11.48 8.58 -32.57
CA ASN A 29 -11.63 9.74 -31.68
C ASN A 29 -12.02 9.36 -30.24
N ALA A 30 -12.32 8.07 -29.98
CA ALA A 30 -12.75 7.55 -28.68
C ALA A 30 -12.27 6.09 -28.51
N THR A 31 -10.96 5.90 -28.65
CA THR A 31 -10.32 4.58 -28.71
C THR A 31 -10.46 3.82 -27.39
N LEU A 32 -10.20 4.47 -26.26
CA LEU A 32 -10.38 3.87 -24.94
C LEU A 32 -11.86 3.57 -24.67
N GLN A 33 -12.79 4.46 -25.02
CA GLN A 33 -14.23 4.16 -24.89
C GLN A 33 -14.64 2.92 -25.70
N SER A 34 -14.08 2.76 -26.89
CA SER A 34 -14.32 1.58 -27.72
C SER A 34 -13.81 0.31 -27.03
N PHE A 35 -12.61 0.34 -26.45
CA PHE A 35 -12.06 -0.79 -25.68
C PHE A 35 -12.87 -1.08 -24.41
N ILE A 36 -13.32 -0.05 -23.68
CA ILE A 36 -14.19 -0.20 -22.51
C ILE A 36 -15.48 -0.92 -22.90
N LYS A 37 -16.14 -0.46 -23.97
CA LYS A 37 -17.39 -1.04 -24.46
C LYS A 37 -17.23 -2.50 -24.89
N LEU A 38 -16.20 -2.80 -25.68
CA LEU A 38 -15.88 -4.17 -26.11
C LEU A 38 -15.55 -5.06 -24.92
N GLY A 39 -14.81 -4.56 -23.93
CA GLY A 39 -14.49 -5.30 -22.72
C GLY A 39 -15.72 -5.66 -21.88
N ARG A 40 -16.74 -4.79 -21.86
CA ARG A 40 -18.03 -5.09 -21.20
C ARG A 40 -18.86 -6.12 -21.96
N GLU A 41 -18.73 -6.18 -23.28
CA GLU A 41 -19.45 -7.13 -24.15
C GLU A 41 -18.83 -8.53 -24.14
N TYR A 42 -17.51 -8.61 -24.13
CA TYR A 42 -16.73 -9.86 -24.28
C TYR A 42 -15.93 -10.24 -23.01
N ASP A 43 -16.36 -9.78 -21.83
CA ASP A 43 -15.75 -10.10 -20.54
C ASP A 43 -15.54 -11.64 -20.38
N PRO A 44 -14.40 -12.13 -19.82
CA PRO A 44 -13.31 -11.41 -19.14
C PRO A 44 -12.15 -10.95 -20.03
N VAL A 45 -12.06 -11.45 -21.26
CA VAL A 45 -10.94 -11.24 -22.18
C VAL A 45 -11.43 -11.24 -23.62
N TYR A 46 -10.88 -10.35 -24.46
CA TYR A 46 -11.18 -10.35 -25.88
C TYR A 46 -9.93 -10.09 -26.73
N LYS A 47 -10.00 -10.42 -28.03
CA LYS A 47 -8.94 -10.13 -28.98
C LYS A 47 -9.42 -9.22 -30.10
N LEU A 48 -8.51 -8.37 -30.58
CA LEU A 48 -8.67 -7.60 -31.80
C LEU A 48 -7.47 -7.85 -32.72
N SER A 49 -7.74 -7.90 -34.01
CA SER A 49 -6.73 -7.84 -35.07
C SER A 49 -6.58 -6.38 -35.50
N LEU A 50 -5.49 -5.72 -35.13
CA LEU A 50 -5.21 -4.33 -35.51
C LEU A 50 -4.04 -4.33 -36.50
N GLY A 51 -4.36 -4.35 -37.79
CA GLY A 51 -3.36 -4.58 -38.85
C GLY A 51 -2.84 -6.01 -38.84
N ASN A 52 -1.53 -6.20 -38.76
CA ASN A 52 -0.89 -7.52 -38.70
C ASN A 52 -0.79 -8.07 -37.27
N ASP A 53 -1.05 -7.24 -36.25
CA ASP A 53 -0.86 -7.59 -34.85
C ASP A 53 -2.14 -8.13 -34.23
N LYS A 54 -1.99 -9.20 -33.44
CA LYS A 54 -3.03 -9.70 -32.54
C LYS A 54 -2.86 -9.03 -31.18
N VAL A 55 -3.90 -8.34 -30.74
CA VAL A 55 -3.92 -7.66 -29.45
C VAL A 55 -4.98 -8.32 -28.59
N VAL A 56 -4.56 -8.79 -27.41
CA VAL A 56 -5.43 -9.39 -26.39
C VAL A 56 -5.70 -8.33 -25.33
N PHE A 57 -6.93 -8.23 -24.85
CA PHE A 57 -7.37 -7.26 -23.86
C PHE A 57 -7.96 -7.98 -22.66
N VAL A 58 -7.42 -7.73 -21.47
CA VAL A 58 -7.91 -8.30 -20.20
C VAL A 58 -8.65 -7.22 -19.40
N ASN A 59 -9.84 -7.56 -18.91
CA ASN A 59 -10.79 -6.59 -18.33
C ASN A 59 -11.14 -6.84 -16.86
N THR A 60 -10.86 -8.04 -16.34
CA THR A 60 -11.16 -8.39 -14.95
C THR A 60 -9.92 -8.30 -14.07
N ARG A 61 -10.13 -8.12 -12.76
CA ARG A 61 -9.03 -8.12 -11.79
C ARG A 61 -8.30 -9.44 -11.79
N GLU A 62 -8.99 -10.56 -11.95
CA GLU A 62 -8.38 -11.91 -11.94
C GLU A 62 -7.36 -12.08 -13.06
N LEU A 63 -7.70 -11.72 -14.30
CA LEU A 63 -6.76 -11.82 -15.41
C LEU A 63 -5.64 -10.78 -15.33
N VAL A 64 -5.94 -9.57 -14.84
CA VAL A 64 -4.90 -8.55 -14.58
C VAL A 64 -3.91 -9.05 -13.52
N ASP A 65 -4.40 -9.67 -12.44
CA ASP A 65 -3.57 -10.27 -11.38
C ASP A 65 -2.64 -11.35 -11.94
N GLU A 66 -3.16 -12.20 -12.83
CA GLU A 66 -2.38 -13.26 -13.48
C GLU A 66 -1.28 -12.71 -14.41
N VAL A 67 -1.62 -11.77 -15.31
CA VAL A 67 -0.65 -11.23 -16.27
C VAL A 67 0.35 -10.25 -15.65
N CYS A 68 0.16 -9.92 -14.36
CA CYS A 68 1.12 -9.17 -13.55
C CYS A 68 2.25 -10.05 -12.97
N ASP A 69 2.23 -11.37 -13.18
CA ASP A 69 3.34 -12.25 -12.79
C ASP A 69 4.57 -12.01 -13.68
N GLU A 70 5.57 -11.31 -13.14
CA GLU A 70 6.81 -10.95 -13.85
C GLU A 70 7.71 -12.15 -14.17
N THR A 71 7.41 -13.35 -13.65
CA THR A 71 8.11 -14.58 -14.05
C THR A 71 7.57 -15.16 -15.37
N ARG A 72 6.34 -14.79 -15.73
CA ARG A 72 5.62 -15.26 -16.93
C ARG A 72 5.50 -14.18 -17.99
N PHE A 73 5.36 -12.92 -17.57
CA PHE A 73 5.09 -11.78 -18.43
C PHE A 73 6.11 -10.66 -18.26
N LYS A 74 6.38 -9.93 -19.35
CA LYS A 74 7.25 -8.76 -19.39
C LYS A 74 6.55 -7.60 -20.06
N LYS A 75 6.95 -6.36 -19.73
CA LYS A 75 6.50 -5.18 -20.46
C LYS A 75 6.82 -5.30 -21.95
N ILE A 76 5.86 -4.93 -22.79
CA ILE A 76 6.05 -4.73 -24.22
C ILE A 76 5.87 -3.25 -24.59
N VAL A 77 6.67 -2.77 -25.54
CA VAL A 77 6.47 -1.45 -26.17
C VAL A 77 5.50 -1.65 -27.32
N SER A 78 4.20 -1.55 -27.02
CA SER A 78 3.11 -1.70 -27.99
C SER A 78 2.91 -0.42 -28.80
N VAL A 79 2.02 -0.47 -29.80
CA VAL A 79 1.79 0.54 -30.86
C VAL A 79 2.00 1.98 -30.40
N SER A 80 1.25 2.47 -29.40
CA SER A 80 1.31 3.87 -28.96
C SER A 80 2.62 4.26 -28.30
N ILE A 81 3.19 3.37 -27.48
CA ILE A 81 4.51 3.60 -26.86
C ILE A 81 5.61 3.52 -27.90
N GLY A 82 5.46 2.66 -28.90
CA GLY A 82 6.37 2.56 -30.04
C GLY A 82 6.47 3.87 -30.83
N LYS A 83 5.36 4.61 -31.01
CA LYS A 83 5.39 5.92 -31.68
C LYS A 83 6.15 6.98 -30.88
N MET A 84 5.99 7.01 -29.56
CA MET A 84 6.71 7.97 -28.70
C MET A 84 8.23 7.73 -28.65
N ARG A 85 8.66 6.50 -28.95
CA ARG A 85 10.07 6.15 -29.04
C ARG A 85 10.82 7.01 -30.06
N GLN A 86 10.12 7.63 -31.03
CA GLN A 86 10.70 8.58 -31.99
C GLN A 86 11.37 9.80 -31.33
N PHE A 87 10.87 10.26 -30.17
CA PHE A 87 11.42 11.42 -29.48
C PHE A 87 11.88 11.14 -28.04
N MET A 88 11.39 10.08 -27.40
CA MET A 88 11.85 9.63 -26.07
C MET A 88 12.94 8.54 -26.14
N ALA A 89 13.12 7.92 -27.31
CA ALA A 89 14.07 6.83 -27.55
C ALA A 89 14.04 5.77 -26.43
N ASP A 90 15.17 5.43 -25.83
CA ASP A 90 15.30 4.42 -24.78
C ASP A 90 15.22 5.00 -23.35
N GLY A 91 14.52 6.13 -23.18
CA GLY A 91 14.16 6.64 -21.86
C GLY A 91 13.33 5.62 -21.05
N LEU A 92 13.31 5.77 -19.72
CA LEU A 92 12.74 4.76 -18.80
C LEU A 92 11.36 4.23 -19.21
N PHE A 93 10.52 5.11 -19.75
CA PHE A 93 9.14 4.82 -20.14
C PHE A 93 9.00 4.12 -21.50
N THR A 94 9.86 4.40 -22.48
CA THR A 94 9.78 3.85 -23.85
C THR A 94 10.81 2.75 -24.11
N ALA A 95 11.63 2.42 -23.11
CA ALA A 95 12.62 1.37 -23.23
C ALA A 95 12.01 -0.05 -23.30
N HIS A 96 12.53 -0.86 -24.23
CA HIS A 96 12.17 -2.28 -24.33
C HIS A 96 12.64 -3.06 -23.10
N HIS A 97 12.05 -4.23 -22.86
CA HIS A 97 12.53 -5.12 -21.81
C HIS A 97 13.97 -5.58 -22.10
N GLY A 98 14.85 -5.49 -21.11
CA GLY A 98 16.26 -5.88 -21.23
C GLY A 98 17.18 -4.82 -21.85
N GLU A 99 16.70 -3.63 -22.19
CA GLU A 99 17.58 -2.57 -22.69
C GLU A 99 18.60 -2.12 -21.63
N HIS A 100 19.87 -2.03 -22.06
CA HIS A 100 20.98 -1.68 -21.18
C HIS A 100 20.79 -0.32 -20.52
N ASN A 101 20.48 0.71 -21.32
CA ASN A 101 20.30 2.08 -20.84
C ASN A 101 19.14 2.21 -19.85
N TRP A 102 18.08 1.40 -20.01
CA TRP A 102 17.01 1.33 -19.01
C TRP A 102 17.53 0.85 -17.66
N GLY A 103 18.33 -0.24 -17.64
CA GLY A 103 18.88 -0.78 -16.40
C GLY A 103 19.81 0.19 -15.69
N VAL A 104 20.70 0.85 -16.44
CA VAL A 104 21.61 1.88 -15.92
C VAL A 104 20.81 3.05 -15.34
N ALA A 105 19.85 3.59 -16.12
CA ALA A 105 19.02 4.71 -15.69
C ALA A 105 18.18 4.37 -14.46
N HIS A 106 17.54 3.20 -14.45
CA HIS A 106 16.69 2.77 -13.35
C HIS A 106 17.47 2.70 -12.04
N ARG A 107 18.63 2.02 -12.01
CA ARG A 107 19.44 1.89 -10.78
C ARG A 107 20.01 3.21 -10.28
N ILE A 108 20.38 4.12 -11.18
CA ILE A 108 20.89 5.44 -10.81
C ILE A 108 19.78 6.32 -10.21
N LEU A 109 18.57 6.28 -10.77
CA LEU A 109 17.52 7.25 -10.45
C LEU A 109 16.56 6.78 -9.36
N MET A 110 16.44 5.48 -9.10
CA MET A 110 15.57 4.92 -8.04
C MET A 110 15.81 5.55 -6.65
N PRO A 111 17.05 5.79 -6.19
CA PRO A 111 17.28 6.47 -4.90
C PRO A 111 16.74 7.90 -4.84
N VAL A 112 16.73 8.63 -5.96
CA VAL A 112 16.24 10.02 -6.06
C VAL A 112 14.72 10.07 -5.88
N PHE A 113 14.01 9.04 -6.33
CA PHE A 113 12.57 8.90 -6.12
C PHE A 113 12.22 8.17 -4.81
N GLY A 114 13.19 7.96 -3.91
CA GLY A 114 12.96 7.39 -2.60
C GLY A 114 12.16 8.34 -1.68
N PRO A 115 11.40 7.81 -0.69
CA PRO A 115 10.49 8.62 0.14
C PRO A 115 11.12 9.83 0.83
N MET A 116 12.37 9.72 1.29
CA MET A 116 13.08 10.83 1.91
C MET A 116 13.38 11.96 0.91
N LYS A 117 13.84 11.62 -0.29
CA LYS A 117 14.16 12.61 -1.32
C LYS A 117 12.91 13.30 -1.85
N ILE A 118 11.81 12.56 -2.00
CA ILE A 118 10.52 13.17 -2.31
C ILE A 118 10.06 14.12 -1.22
N ARG A 119 10.19 13.75 0.06
CA ARG A 119 9.87 14.62 1.20
C ARG A 119 10.69 15.92 1.17
N GLU A 120 11.96 15.84 0.80
CA GLU A 120 12.86 17.00 0.67
C GLU A 120 12.42 17.98 -0.45
N MET A 121 11.72 17.52 -1.49
CA MET A 121 11.20 18.35 -2.59
C MET A 121 9.92 19.14 -2.23
N PHE A 122 9.40 18.99 -1.01
CA PHE A 122 8.15 19.64 -0.60
C PHE A 122 8.17 21.18 -0.73
N PRO A 123 9.25 21.90 -0.35
CA PRO A 123 9.30 23.35 -0.49
C PRO A 123 9.13 23.83 -1.94
N GLU A 124 9.77 23.16 -2.89
CA GLU A 124 9.68 23.47 -4.32
C GLU A 124 8.28 23.17 -4.88
N MET A 125 7.66 22.06 -4.47
CA MET A 125 6.27 21.75 -4.82
C MET A 125 5.32 22.82 -4.25
N LYS A 126 5.56 23.26 -3.02
CA LYS A 126 4.75 24.28 -2.33
C LYS A 126 4.85 25.63 -3.01
N ASP A 127 6.03 26.04 -3.47
CA ASP A 127 6.21 27.27 -4.25
C ASP A 127 5.27 27.30 -5.47
N VAL A 128 5.33 26.28 -6.33
CA VAL A 128 4.52 26.24 -7.55
C VAL A 128 3.02 26.16 -7.23
N ALA A 129 2.63 25.39 -6.21
CA ALA A 129 1.24 25.32 -5.75
C ALA A 129 0.71 26.64 -5.18
N GLN A 130 1.55 27.41 -4.50
CA GLN A 130 1.19 28.75 -4.02
C GLN A 130 0.98 29.73 -5.18
N GLN A 131 1.77 29.63 -6.26
CA GLN A 131 1.54 30.43 -7.47
C GLN A 131 0.17 30.17 -8.09
N LEU A 132 -0.26 28.90 -8.15
CA LEU A 132 -1.61 28.54 -8.60
C LEU A 132 -2.68 29.18 -7.70
N CYS A 133 -2.54 29.07 -6.39
CA CYS A 133 -3.48 29.67 -5.43
C CYS A 133 -3.57 31.19 -5.63
N LEU A 134 -2.43 31.89 -5.78
CA LEU A 134 -2.41 33.33 -6.00
C LEU A 134 -3.05 33.72 -7.34
N LYS A 135 -2.86 32.92 -8.39
CA LYS A 135 -3.52 33.13 -9.68
C LYS A 135 -5.04 33.08 -9.53
N TRP A 136 -5.56 32.01 -8.91
CA TRP A 136 -7.01 31.82 -8.75
C TRP A 136 -7.62 32.88 -7.83
N ALA A 137 -6.95 33.23 -6.73
CA ALA A 137 -7.38 34.31 -5.85
C ALA A 137 -7.53 35.65 -6.59
N ARG A 138 -6.61 35.97 -7.51
CA ARG A 138 -6.64 37.22 -8.30
C ARG A 138 -7.73 37.24 -9.37
N TYR A 139 -8.18 36.08 -9.84
CA TYR A 139 -9.31 35.97 -10.76
C TYR A 139 -10.65 36.18 -10.05
N GLY A 140 -10.75 35.73 -8.79
CA GLY A 140 -11.96 35.87 -7.99
C GLY A 140 -13.07 34.92 -8.44
N ASP A 141 -14.31 35.24 -8.05
CA ASP A 141 -15.49 34.40 -8.25
C ASP A 141 -16.15 34.55 -9.63
N SER A 142 -15.77 35.56 -10.41
CA SER A 142 -16.43 35.89 -11.68
C SER A 142 -15.82 35.24 -12.93
N VAL A 143 -14.61 34.68 -12.83
CA VAL A 143 -13.86 34.15 -13.98
C VAL A 143 -13.88 32.63 -13.94
N SER A 144 -14.36 31.99 -15.02
CA SER A 144 -14.28 30.54 -15.13
C SER A 144 -12.84 30.11 -15.37
N ILE A 145 -12.44 29.04 -14.67
CA ILE A 145 -11.07 28.54 -14.68
C ILE A 145 -11.05 27.22 -15.45
N PRO A 146 -10.30 27.12 -16.56
CA PRO A 146 -10.04 25.85 -17.23
C PRO A 146 -9.08 25.03 -16.35
N VAL A 147 -9.65 24.22 -15.47
CA VAL A 147 -8.92 23.61 -14.35
C VAL A 147 -7.81 22.66 -14.84
N THR A 148 -8.08 21.92 -15.91
CA THR A 148 -7.14 20.98 -16.53
C THR A 148 -5.89 21.69 -17.04
N ASP A 149 -6.03 22.87 -17.64
CA ASP A 149 -4.90 23.63 -18.17
C ASP A 149 -4.03 24.18 -17.04
N ASP A 150 -4.65 24.64 -15.96
CA ASP A 150 -3.92 25.18 -14.80
C ASP A 150 -3.21 24.10 -13.99
N PHE A 151 -3.81 22.91 -13.83
CA PHE A 151 -3.09 21.78 -13.26
C PHE A 151 -1.97 21.28 -14.16
N THR A 152 -2.11 21.40 -15.48
CA THR A 152 -1.03 21.06 -16.43
C THR A 152 0.14 22.04 -16.28
N ARG A 153 -0.13 23.35 -16.14
CA ARG A 153 0.89 24.37 -15.87
C ARG A 153 1.59 24.12 -14.52
N LEU A 154 0.82 23.81 -13.49
CA LEU A 154 1.33 23.50 -12.15
C LEU A 154 2.31 22.31 -12.22
N THR A 155 1.80 21.14 -12.62
CA THR A 155 2.56 19.88 -12.54
C THR A 155 3.83 19.90 -13.39
N LEU A 156 3.79 20.58 -14.53
CA LEU A 156 4.97 20.79 -15.36
C LEU A 156 6.03 21.65 -14.64
N ASP A 157 5.64 22.80 -14.09
CA ASP A 157 6.58 23.67 -13.39
C ASP A 157 7.11 22.98 -12.12
N THR A 158 6.29 22.19 -11.42
CA THR A 158 6.70 21.40 -10.25
C THR A 158 7.77 20.39 -10.60
N ILE A 159 7.56 19.53 -11.61
CA ILE A 159 8.56 18.52 -11.99
C ILE A 159 9.84 19.18 -12.51
N ALA A 160 9.74 20.26 -13.28
CA ALA A 160 10.90 20.97 -13.79
C ALA A 160 11.74 21.60 -12.68
N LEU A 161 11.08 22.22 -11.69
CA LEU A 161 11.75 22.84 -10.55
C LEU A 161 12.38 21.77 -9.64
N CYS A 162 11.62 20.77 -9.22
CA CYS A 162 12.09 19.76 -8.27
C CYS A 162 13.17 18.84 -8.87
N ALA A 163 13.04 18.49 -10.15
CA ALA A 163 13.95 17.55 -10.79
C ALA A 163 15.18 18.22 -11.40
N MET A 164 15.06 19.45 -11.90
CA MET A 164 16.07 20.07 -12.76
C MET A 164 16.49 21.48 -12.32
N ASP A 165 15.92 22.02 -11.24
CA ASP A 165 16.07 23.41 -10.83
C ASP A 165 15.79 24.39 -12.00
N TYR A 166 14.75 24.08 -12.78
CA TYR A 166 14.39 24.85 -13.96
C TYR A 166 12.96 25.38 -13.88
N ARG A 167 12.76 26.66 -14.21
CA ARG A 167 11.45 27.31 -14.22
C ARG A 167 10.97 27.59 -15.63
N PHE A 168 9.92 26.90 -16.05
CA PHE A 168 9.20 27.22 -17.29
C PHE A 168 8.38 28.52 -17.15
N ASN A 169 7.99 28.86 -15.91
CA ASN A 169 7.17 30.02 -15.55
C ASN A 169 5.83 29.98 -16.28
N SER A 170 5.16 28.84 -16.25
CA SER A 170 3.96 28.58 -17.05
C SER A 170 2.78 29.49 -16.69
N PHE A 171 2.76 30.05 -15.48
CA PHE A 171 1.74 31.01 -15.03
C PHE A 171 1.98 32.47 -15.45
N TYR A 172 3.14 32.80 -16.02
CA TYR A 172 3.56 34.17 -16.35
C TYR A 172 3.70 34.44 -17.85
N ARG A 173 3.17 33.56 -18.69
CA ARG A 173 3.28 33.66 -20.15
C ARG A 173 1.93 34.02 -20.76
N ASP A 174 1.79 35.28 -21.16
CA ASP A 174 0.59 35.80 -21.82
C ASP A 174 0.41 35.23 -23.25
N GLY A 175 1.46 34.65 -23.83
CA GLY A 175 1.49 34.10 -25.20
C GLY A 175 1.36 32.58 -25.33
N GLY A 176 0.97 31.87 -24.26
CA GLY A 176 0.83 30.41 -24.26
C GLY A 176 1.96 29.67 -23.52
N LEU A 177 2.00 28.34 -23.68
CA LEU A 177 2.98 27.47 -23.00
C LEU A 177 4.41 27.71 -23.53
N HIS A 178 5.43 27.32 -22.75
CA HIS A 178 6.82 27.37 -23.22
C HIS A 178 6.99 26.51 -24.49
N PRO A 179 7.82 26.91 -25.49
CA PRO A 179 7.97 26.16 -26.75
C PRO A 179 8.19 24.66 -26.58
N PHE A 180 9.07 24.26 -25.65
CA PHE A 180 9.24 22.87 -25.22
C PHE A 180 7.92 22.13 -24.96
N VAL A 181 7.01 22.77 -24.21
CA VAL A 181 5.75 22.18 -23.75
C VAL A 181 4.74 22.13 -24.89
N GLN A 182 4.72 23.15 -25.73
CA GLN A 182 3.91 23.16 -26.94
C GLN A 182 4.33 22.03 -27.89
N SER A 183 5.63 21.91 -28.15
CA SER A 183 6.20 20.82 -28.97
C SER A 183 5.94 19.44 -28.38
N MET A 184 6.03 19.31 -27.05
CA MET A 184 5.66 18.09 -26.35
C MET A 184 4.18 17.72 -26.56
N GLY A 185 3.27 18.67 -26.40
CA GLY A 185 1.84 18.46 -26.63
C GLY A 185 1.52 18.08 -28.08
N ASN A 186 2.15 18.76 -29.04
CA ASN A 186 2.02 18.44 -30.47
C ASN A 186 2.53 17.03 -30.79
N ALA A 187 3.71 16.65 -30.28
CA ALA A 187 4.31 15.35 -30.50
C ALA A 187 3.47 14.20 -29.93
N LEU A 188 2.89 14.39 -28.73
CA LEU A 188 1.97 13.43 -28.12
C LEU A 188 0.68 13.29 -28.91
N ALA A 189 0.09 14.41 -29.37
CA ALA A 189 -1.10 14.39 -30.20
C ALA A 189 -0.86 13.65 -31.53
N GLU A 190 0.27 13.93 -32.20
CA GLU A 190 0.65 13.25 -33.43
C GLU A 190 0.92 11.75 -33.20
N CYS A 191 1.52 11.35 -32.07
CA CYS A 191 1.67 9.93 -31.73
C CYS A 191 0.33 9.22 -31.53
N GLY A 192 -0.65 9.87 -30.90
CA GLY A 192 -2.02 9.35 -30.78
C GLY A 192 -2.63 9.10 -32.17
N VAL A 193 -2.51 10.07 -33.06
CA VAL A 193 -2.98 9.97 -34.44
C VAL A 193 -2.25 8.86 -35.22
N GLN A 194 -0.93 8.73 -35.07
CA GLN A 194 -0.13 7.68 -35.72
C GLN A 194 -0.53 6.29 -35.24
N SER A 195 -0.88 6.15 -33.95
CA SER A 195 -1.25 4.86 -33.35
C SER A 195 -2.52 4.27 -33.94
N GLN A 196 -3.37 5.10 -34.55
CA GLN A 196 -4.66 4.71 -35.11
C GLN A 196 -4.59 4.43 -36.62
N ARG A 197 -3.42 4.61 -37.23
CA ARG A 197 -3.26 4.54 -38.69
C ARG A 197 -2.19 3.52 -39.06
N PRO A 198 -2.37 2.79 -40.18
CA PRO A 198 -1.32 1.93 -40.72
C PRO A 198 -0.05 2.73 -41.03
N ASP A 199 1.12 2.12 -40.86
CA ASP A 199 2.41 2.79 -41.02
C ASP A 199 2.63 3.36 -42.43
N VAL A 200 2.11 2.70 -43.47
CA VAL A 200 2.15 3.22 -44.84
C VAL A 200 1.39 4.55 -44.97
N VAL A 201 0.28 4.72 -44.25
CA VAL A 201 -0.49 5.97 -44.25
C VAL A 201 0.26 7.04 -43.47
N ASN A 202 0.88 6.69 -42.35
CA ASN A 202 1.70 7.61 -41.56
C ASN A 202 2.92 8.10 -42.34
N ALA A 203 3.55 7.24 -43.15
CA ALA A 203 4.68 7.60 -44.01
C ALA A 203 4.30 8.60 -45.12
N LEU A 204 3.04 8.59 -45.59
CA LEU A 204 2.54 9.55 -46.57
C LEU A 204 2.24 10.93 -45.98
N ARG A 205 2.12 11.06 -44.64
CA ARG A 205 1.89 12.33 -43.94
C ARG A 205 3.19 13.10 -43.72
N TRP A 206 3.95 13.33 -44.79
CA TRP A 206 5.29 13.92 -44.77
C TRP A 206 5.37 15.26 -44.01
N GLN A 207 4.35 16.12 -44.11
CA GLN A 207 4.31 17.37 -43.35
C GLN A 207 4.21 17.10 -41.84
N ALA A 208 3.34 16.19 -41.40
CA ALA A 208 3.22 15.82 -39.99
C ALA A 208 4.50 15.15 -39.44
N GLN A 209 5.19 14.36 -40.27
CA GLN A 209 6.50 13.80 -39.91
C GLN A 209 7.55 14.90 -39.74
N LYS A 210 7.56 15.91 -40.63
CA LYS A 210 8.45 17.06 -40.53
C LYS A 210 8.17 17.89 -39.28
N ASP A 211 6.90 18.10 -38.95
CA ASP A 211 6.47 18.84 -37.76
C ASP A 211 6.87 18.08 -36.48
N LEU A 212 6.68 16.76 -36.43
CA LEU A 212 7.12 15.92 -35.32
C LEU A 212 8.65 15.97 -35.11
N LEU A 213 9.43 15.93 -36.19
CA LEU A 213 10.89 16.07 -36.12
C LEU A 213 11.29 17.46 -35.61
N HIS A 214 10.59 18.51 -36.04
CA HIS A 214 10.82 19.87 -35.56
C HIS A 214 10.54 20.00 -34.05
N ASP A 215 9.41 19.47 -33.60
CA ASP A 215 9.03 19.46 -32.18
C ASP A 215 10.01 18.64 -31.34
N THR A 216 10.50 17.51 -31.87
CA THR A 216 11.54 16.69 -31.25
C THR A 216 12.83 17.48 -31.08
N GLU A 217 13.25 18.23 -32.10
CA GLU A 217 14.46 19.05 -32.05
C GLU A 217 14.36 20.17 -31.01
N ILE A 218 13.21 20.82 -30.88
CA ILE A 218 12.95 21.82 -29.84
C ILE A 218 13.09 21.19 -28.44
N MET A 219 12.51 20.01 -28.23
CA MET A 219 12.59 19.30 -26.96
C MET A 219 14.03 18.91 -26.60
N ARG A 220 14.79 18.38 -27.58
CA ARG A 220 16.20 18.01 -27.38
C ARG A 220 17.06 19.24 -27.13
N THR A 221 16.92 20.30 -27.91
CA THR A 221 17.68 21.55 -27.76
C THR A 221 17.46 22.19 -26.39
N THR A 222 16.20 22.22 -25.92
CA THR A 222 15.89 22.75 -24.58
C THR A 222 16.54 21.91 -23.49
N SER A 223 16.48 20.58 -23.61
CA SER A 223 17.08 19.66 -22.63
C SER A 223 18.62 19.79 -22.59
N GLN A 224 19.24 19.95 -23.76
CA GLN A 224 20.67 20.23 -23.90
C GLN A 224 21.06 21.55 -23.24
N GLU A 225 20.25 22.61 -23.40
CA GLU A 225 20.48 23.89 -22.76
C GLU A 225 20.41 23.81 -21.22
N ILE A 226 19.42 23.09 -20.68
CA ILE A 226 19.30 22.84 -19.24
C ILE A 226 20.53 22.08 -18.72
N MET A 227 20.94 21.02 -19.43
CA MET A 227 22.13 20.23 -19.11
C MET A 227 23.40 21.08 -19.16
N ARG A 228 23.57 21.91 -20.21
CA ARG A 228 24.72 22.80 -20.39
C ARG A 228 24.81 23.81 -19.25
N ARG A 229 23.70 24.48 -18.91
CA ARG A 229 23.65 25.43 -17.78
C ARG A 229 24.06 24.78 -16.47
N ARG A 230 23.60 23.55 -16.21
CA ARG A 230 23.96 22.81 -14.99
C ARG A 230 25.44 22.46 -14.95
N ARG A 231 26.05 22.09 -16.08
CA ARG A 231 27.50 21.83 -16.16
C ARG A 231 28.34 23.11 -15.98
N GLU A 232 27.88 24.22 -16.54
CA GLU A 232 28.56 25.53 -16.42
C GLU A 232 28.42 26.14 -15.02
N ARG A 233 27.32 25.83 -14.33
CA ARG A 233 27.03 26.28 -12.96
C ARG A 233 26.63 25.09 -12.09
N PRO A 234 27.61 24.28 -11.65
CA PRO A 234 27.33 23.15 -10.76
C PRO A 234 26.71 23.65 -9.46
N VAL A 235 25.64 22.98 -9.06
CA VAL A 235 25.00 23.16 -7.76
C VAL A 235 25.17 21.86 -6.97
N ASP A 236 25.43 21.97 -5.67
CA ASP A 236 25.60 20.82 -4.78
C ASP A 236 24.24 20.35 -4.21
N THR A 237 23.23 20.26 -5.08
CA THR A 237 21.89 19.76 -4.74
C THR A 237 21.74 18.31 -5.21
N PRO A 238 21.27 17.39 -4.37
CA PRO A 238 21.08 15.98 -4.77
C PRO A 238 19.77 15.78 -5.56
N ASP A 239 19.56 16.58 -6.61
CA ASP A 239 18.37 16.52 -7.47
C ASP A 239 18.50 15.48 -8.60
N LEU A 240 17.42 15.30 -9.37
CA LEU A 240 17.35 14.33 -10.45
C LEU A 240 18.35 14.63 -11.57
N LEU A 241 18.53 15.88 -11.94
CA LEU A 241 19.48 16.28 -12.96
C LEU A 241 20.93 15.98 -12.55
N ASN A 242 21.30 16.22 -11.30
CA ASN A 242 22.61 15.83 -10.79
C ASN A 242 22.79 14.32 -10.74
N ALA A 243 21.74 13.55 -10.42
CA ALA A 243 21.81 12.10 -10.52
C ALA A 243 21.96 11.61 -11.98
N LEU A 244 21.28 12.24 -12.94
CA LEU A 244 21.43 11.95 -14.37
C LEU A 244 22.87 12.23 -14.85
N LEU A 245 23.45 13.36 -14.43
CA LEU A 245 24.78 13.80 -14.89
C LEU A 245 25.93 13.05 -14.21
N ASN A 246 25.85 12.87 -12.90
CA ASN A 246 26.96 12.45 -12.06
C ASN A 246 26.79 11.04 -11.50
N GLY A 247 25.57 10.49 -11.58
CA GLY A 247 25.26 9.15 -11.09
C GLY A 247 26.10 8.07 -11.75
N ARG A 248 26.35 7.01 -11.00
CA ARG A 248 27.03 5.81 -11.46
C ARG A 248 26.21 4.61 -11.07
N ASP A 249 25.99 3.72 -12.03
CA ASP A 249 25.27 2.48 -11.82
C ASP A 249 26.04 1.63 -10.81
N PRO A 250 25.47 1.27 -9.65
CA PRO A 250 26.14 0.46 -8.65
C PRO A 250 26.50 -0.95 -9.16
N LYS A 251 25.87 -1.43 -10.25
CA LYS A 251 26.12 -2.75 -10.82
C LYS A 251 27.27 -2.77 -11.83
N THR A 252 27.36 -1.78 -12.70
CA THR A 252 28.33 -1.74 -13.82
C THR A 252 29.42 -0.69 -13.63
N GLY A 253 29.23 0.29 -12.73
CA GLY A 253 30.09 1.47 -12.59
C GLY A 253 29.91 2.51 -13.69
N GLU A 254 29.00 2.29 -14.64
CA GLU A 254 28.78 3.17 -15.78
C GLU A 254 27.96 4.42 -15.41
N GLY A 255 28.22 5.53 -16.08
CA GLY A 255 27.33 6.69 -16.08
C GLY A 255 26.40 6.67 -17.29
N MET A 256 25.41 7.58 -17.31
CA MET A 256 24.57 7.77 -18.50
C MET A 256 25.31 8.58 -19.56
N THR A 257 25.05 8.27 -20.83
CA THR A 257 25.48 9.12 -21.96
C THR A 257 24.62 10.39 -22.03
N ASP A 258 25.13 11.45 -22.66
CA ASP A 258 24.39 12.69 -22.87
C ASP A 258 23.04 12.45 -23.56
N ASP A 259 23.00 11.55 -24.55
CA ASP A 259 21.73 11.17 -25.20
C ASP A 259 20.77 10.48 -24.25
N SER A 260 21.24 9.54 -23.41
CA SER A 260 20.40 8.86 -22.42
C SER A 260 19.89 9.83 -21.36
N ILE A 261 20.70 10.81 -20.96
CA ILE A 261 20.29 11.90 -20.06
C ILE A 261 19.15 12.70 -20.69
N ILE A 262 19.31 13.17 -21.93
CA ILE A 262 18.28 13.94 -22.65
C ILE A 262 16.99 13.12 -22.82
N ASN A 263 17.10 11.85 -23.20
CA ASN A 263 15.97 10.94 -23.36
C ASN A 263 15.18 10.81 -22.04
N ASN A 264 15.88 10.68 -20.91
CA ASN A 264 15.25 10.61 -19.60
C ASN A 264 14.70 11.96 -19.12
N MET A 265 15.34 13.09 -19.41
CA MET A 265 14.80 14.43 -19.12
C MET A 265 13.45 14.65 -19.81
N ILE A 266 13.37 14.35 -21.11
CA ILE A 266 12.12 14.41 -21.87
C ILE A 266 11.10 13.42 -21.27
N THR A 267 11.55 12.23 -20.87
CA THR A 267 10.69 11.22 -20.22
C THR A 267 10.04 11.74 -18.94
N PHE A 268 10.80 12.35 -18.04
CA PHE A 268 10.26 12.86 -16.77
C PHE A 268 9.34 14.05 -16.98
N LEU A 269 9.68 14.97 -17.88
CA LEU A 269 8.83 16.11 -18.19
C LEU A 269 7.50 15.65 -18.76
N ILE A 270 7.47 14.66 -19.65
CA ILE A 270 6.23 14.09 -20.21
C ILE A 270 5.45 13.30 -19.16
N ALA A 271 6.07 12.29 -18.56
CA ALA A 271 5.35 11.34 -17.70
C ALA A 271 4.89 11.97 -16.37
N GLY A 272 5.63 12.95 -15.84
CA GLY A 272 5.40 13.54 -14.53
C GLY A 272 4.30 14.62 -14.47
N HIS A 273 3.96 15.25 -15.61
CA HIS A 273 3.01 16.36 -15.61
C HIS A 273 1.58 15.94 -15.96
N GLU A 274 1.35 15.33 -17.13
CA GLU A 274 0.00 15.12 -17.67
C GLU A 274 -0.83 14.12 -16.83
N THR A 275 -0.18 13.09 -16.29
CA THR A 275 -0.85 12.08 -15.47
C THR A 275 -1.33 12.62 -14.11
N THR A 276 -0.50 13.46 -13.47
CA THR A 276 -0.82 14.11 -12.20
C THR A 276 -1.87 15.21 -12.39
N SER A 277 -1.79 15.99 -13.48
CA SER A 277 -2.77 17.03 -13.78
C SER A 277 -4.15 16.44 -14.07
N GLY A 278 -4.21 15.33 -14.82
CA GLY A 278 -5.45 14.58 -15.04
C GLY A 278 -6.06 14.07 -13.74
N MET A 279 -5.23 13.56 -12.81
CA MET A 279 -5.70 13.04 -11.52
C MET A 279 -6.36 14.15 -10.69
N LEU A 280 -5.72 15.32 -10.60
CA LEU A 280 -6.29 16.49 -9.92
C LEU A 280 -7.59 16.94 -10.60
N SER A 281 -7.60 17.01 -11.93
CA SER A 281 -8.78 17.42 -12.70
C SER A 281 -9.98 16.50 -12.47
N PHE A 282 -9.78 15.17 -12.53
CA PHE A 282 -10.84 14.20 -12.24
C PHE A 282 -11.28 14.24 -10.79
N ALA A 283 -10.36 14.45 -9.83
CA ALA A 283 -10.71 14.57 -8.42
C ALA A 283 -11.68 15.73 -8.18
N PHE A 284 -11.39 16.90 -8.74
CA PHE A 284 -12.28 18.06 -8.65
C PHE A 284 -13.62 17.84 -9.38
N TYR A 285 -13.60 17.19 -10.55
CA TYR A 285 -14.84 16.81 -11.24
C TYR A 285 -15.74 15.93 -10.34
N TYR A 286 -15.20 14.84 -9.80
CA TYR A 286 -15.98 13.91 -8.98
C TYR A 286 -16.48 14.55 -7.68
N LEU A 287 -15.65 15.38 -7.02
CA LEU A 287 -16.05 16.09 -5.81
C LEU A 287 -17.19 17.08 -6.05
N LEU A 288 -17.19 17.77 -7.18
CA LEU A 288 -18.20 18.78 -7.52
C LEU A 288 -19.48 18.20 -8.11
N LYS A 289 -19.37 17.10 -8.88
CA LYS A 289 -20.53 16.41 -9.48
C LYS A 289 -21.30 15.57 -8.47
N GLN A 290 -20.67 15.11 -7.40
CA GLN A 290 -21.31 14.26 -6.40
C GLN A 290 -22.56 14.94 -5.78
N PRO A 291 -23.73 14.27 -5.75
CA PRO A 291 -24.93 14.81 -5.13
C PRO A 291 -24.69 15.27 -3.69
N GLY A 292 -25.07 16.51 -3.38
CA GLY A 292 -24.89 17.11 -2.06
C GLY A 292 -23.43 17.44 -1.67
N ARG A 293 -22.45 17.15 -2.55
CA ARG A 293 -21.00 17.40 -2.39
C ARG A 293 -20.45 16.89 -1.04
N LEU A 294 -20.92 15.71 -0.59
CA LEU A 294 -20.61 15.18 0.74
C LEU A 294 -19.10 14.91 0.92
N SER A 295 -18.44 14.33 -0.07
CA SER A 295 -16.99 14.09 -0.05
C SER A 295 -16.20 15.39 -0.03
N LEU A 296 -16.65 16.44 -0.74
CA LEU A 296 -15.99 17.75 -0.69
C LEU A 296 -16.07 18.36 0.72
N LYS A 297 -17.25 18.28 1.36
CA LYS A 297 -17.44 18.76 2.73
C LYS A 297 -16.55 18.01 3.72
N LYS A 298 -16.55 16.67 3.68
CA LYS A 298 -15.69 15.83 4.53
C LYS A 298 -14.20 16.10 4.30
N ALA A 299 -13.76 16.26 3.06
CA ALA A 299 -12.37 16.57 2.74
C ALA A 299 -11.95 17.92 3.33
N ARG A 300 -12.82 18.93 3.26
CA ARG A 300 -12.57 20.23 3.88
C ARG A 300 -12.54 20.16 5.40
N GLU A 301 -13.46 19.44 6.01
CA GLU A 301 -13.45 19.20 7.46
C GLU A 301 -12.13 18.53 7.88
N GLU A 302 -11.63 17.57 7.10
CA GLU A 302 -10.32 16.95 7.33
C GLU A 302 -9.18 17.98 7.24
N VAL A 303 -9.14 18.81 6.19
CA VAL A 303 -8.14 19.90 6.07
C VAL A 303 -8.23 20.88 7.24
N ASP A 304 -9.43 21.26 7.64
CA ASP A 304 -9.66 22.19 8.73
C ASP A 304 -9.20 21.63 10.07
N ASN A 305 -9.39 20.34 10.30
CA ASN A 305 -8.96 19.66 11.52
C ASN A 305 -7.45 19.43 11.57
N VAL A 306 -6.82 19.18 10.41
CA VAL A 306 -5.39 18.82 10.34
C VAL A 306 -4.49 20.05 10.23
N VAL A 307 -4.88 21.02 9.42
CA VAL A 307 -4.08 22.21 9.09
C VAL A 307 -4.71 23.48 9.66
N GLY A 308 -6.04 23.55 9.74
CA GLY A 308 -6.73 24.77 10.16
C GLY A 308 -6.39 25.95 9.23
N THR A 309 -5.90 27.04 9.80
CA THR A 309 -5.46 28.26 9.08
C THR A 309 -3.94 28.36 8.97
N ASP A 310 -3.20 27.37 9.47
CA ASP A 310 -1.74 27.41 9.46
C ASP A 310 -1.18 27.13 8.06
N ALA A 311 0.10 27.44 7.86
CA ALA A 311 0.79 27.11 6.63
C ALA A 311 0.85 25.58 6.44
N VAL A 312 0.62 25.11 5.22
CA VAL A 312 0.71 23.67 4.91
C VAL A 312 2.18 23.22 4.98
N GLU A 313 2.48 22.29 5.87
CA GLU A 313 3.79 21.65 6.02
C GLU A 313 3.73 20.17 5.63
N VAL A 314 4.88 19.57 5.35
CA VAL A 314 4.98 18.20 4.82
C VAL A 314 4.46 17.15 5.81
N GLU A 315 4.52 17.43 7.11
CA GLU A 315 3.96 16.61 8.18
C GLU A 315 2.44 16.50 8.12
N HIS A 316 1.75 17.50 7.57
CA HIS A 316 0.29 17.47 7.44
C HIS A 316 -0.16 16.41 6.44
N LEU A 317 0.64 16.16 5.39
CA LEU A 317 0.26 15.25 4.30
C LEU A 317 0.01 13.81 4.78
N ALA A 318 0.70 13.38 5.84
CA ALA A 318 0.54 12.05 6.43
C ALA A 318 -0.75 11.89 7.26
N LYS A 319 -1.47 12.98 7.53
CA LYS A 319 -2.65 13.01 8.43
C LYS A 319 -3.98 13.15 7.69
N LEU A 320 -4.00 12.92 6.38
CA LEU A 320 -5.15 13.18 5.50
C LEU A 320 -5.70 11.88 4.87
N PRO A 321 -6.17 10.91 5.68
CA PRO A 321 -6.62 9.62 5.17
C PRO A 321 -7.79 9.74 4.18
N PHE A 322 -8.68 10.73 4.32
CA PHE A 322 -9.84 10.88 3.45
C PHE A 322 -9.46 11.54 2.10
N ILE A 323 -8.61 12.56 2.07
CA ILE A 323 -8.06 13.10 0.80
C ILE A 323 -7.26 12.02 0.07
N ASN A 324 -6.46 11.23 0.80
CA ASN A 324 -5.75 10.08 0.24
C ASN A 324 -6.73 9.07 -0.39
N ALA A 325 -7.86 8.80 0.28
CA ALA A 325 -8.91 7.94 -0.25
C ALA A 325 -9.62 8.55 -1.48
N ILE A 326 -9.81 9.86 -1.54
CA ILE A 326 -10.32 10.59 -2.72
C ILE A 326 -9.41 10.39 -3.93
N LEU A 327 -8.09 10.54 -3.76
CA LEU A 327 -7.13 10.35 -4.86
C LEU A 327 -7.11 8.90 -5.34
N ARG A 328 -7.17 7.92 -4.42
CA ARG A 328 -7.27 6.49 -4.76
C ARG A 328 -8.55 6.17 -5.53
N GLU A 329 -9.69 6.68 -5.08
CA GLU A 329 -10.99 6.44 -5.72
C GLU A 329 -11.07 7.14 -7.07
N THR A 330 -10.51 8.34 -7.18
CA THR A 330 -10.33 9.05 -8.46
C THR A 330 -9.55 8.20 -9.45
N LEU A 331 -8.40 7.64 -9.08
CA LEU A 331 -7.62 6.78 -9.98
C LEU A 331 -8.20 5.37 -10.17
N ARG A 332 -9.07 4.90 -9.28
CA ARG A 332 -9.87 3.70 -9.53
C ARG A 332 -10.83 3.96 -10.69
N LEU A 333 -11.58 5.07 -10.63
CA LEU A 333 -12.53 5.41 -11.68
C LEU A 333 -11.86 5.90 -12.96
N GLN A 334 -10.83 6.74 -12.87
CA GLN A 334 -10.16 7.38 -14.00
C GLN A 334 -8.64 7.25 -13.83
N PRO A 335 -8.09 6.04 -14.06
CA PRO A 335 -6.64 5.88 -14.13
C PRO A 335 -6.11 6.70 -15.31
N THR A 336 -5.35 7.76 -15.04
CA THR A 336 -4.90 8.71 -16.07
C THR A 336 -3.96 8.12 -17.11
N ALA A 337 -3.26 7.03 -16.75
CA ALA A 337 -2.69 6.07 -17.68
C ALA A 337 -3.60 4.83 -17.71
N PRO A 338 -4.57 4.74 -18.64
CA PRO A 338 -5.69 3.80 -18.53
C PRO A 338 -5.34 2.35 -18.91
N ILE A 339 -4.21 2.15 -19.60
CA ILE A 339 -3.79 0.84 -20.11
C ILE A 339 -2.28 0.71 -19.93
N PHE A 340 -1.84 -0.47 -19.49
CA PHE A 340 -0.46 -0.91 -19.67
C PHE A 340 -0.43 -2.25 -20.40
N SER A 341 0.67 -2.54 -21.10
CA SER A 341 0.79 -3.72 -21.95
C SER A 341 1.92 -4.64 -21.49
N VAL A 342 1.65 -5.94 -21.51
CA VAL A 342 2.62 -7.01 -21.27
C VAL A 342 2.61 -8.01 -22.42
N THR A 343 3.62 -8.85 -22.48
CA THR A 343 3.73 -9.99 -23.40
C THR A 343 4.34 -11.16 -22.65
N PRO A 344 3.97 -12.42 -22.92
CA PRO A 344 4.56 -13.54 -22.19
C PRO A 344 6.00 -13.80 -22.66
N PHE A 345 6.82 -14.41 -21.80
CA PHE A 345 8.20 -14.82 -22.16
C PHE A 345 8.25 -15.99 -23.14
N LYS A 346 7.18 -16.78 -23.21
CA LYS A 346 6.96 -17.97 -24.05
C LYS A 346 5.46 -18.14 -24.26
N ASP A 347 5.01 -19.11 -25.04
CA ASP A 347 3.59 -19.43 -25.12
C ASP A 347 3.03 -19.81 -23.73
N GLU A 348 1.93 -19.17 -23.33
CA GLU A 348 1.33 -19.26 -22.00
C GLU A 348 -0.19 -19.42 -22.10
N VAL A 349 -0.79 -20.01 -21.06
CA VAL A 349 -2.25 -20.11 -20.93
C VAL A 349 -2.71 -19.20 -19.82
N ILE A 350 -3.62 -18.27 -20.12
CA ILE A 350 -4.24 -17.36 -19.14
C ILE A 350 -5.69 -17.77 -18.86
N GLY A 351 -6.19 -17.48 -17.66
CA GLY A 351 -7.51 -17.87 -17.19
C GLY A 351 -7.75 -19.38 -17.20
N GLY A 352 -6.67 -20.17 -17.20
CA GLY A 352 -6.68 -21.64 -17.29
C GLY A 352 -7.14 -22.21 -18.64
N LYS A 353 -7.41 -21.38 -19.66
CA LYS A 353 -8.01 -21.86 -20.93
C LYS A 353 -7.67 -21.07 -22.20
N TYR A 354 -7.08 -19.87 -22.10
CA TYR A 354 -6.80 -19.03 -23.26
C TYR A 354 -5.31 -19.05 -23.60
N LEU A 355 -4.96 -19.58 -24.77
CA LEU A 355 -3.58 -19.56 -25.26
C LEU A 355 -3.20 -18.15 -25.75
N VAL A 356 -2.09 -17.62 -25.22
CA VAL A 356 -1.41 -16.41 -25.68
C VAL A 356 0.02 -16.77 -26.07
N LYS A 357 0.48 -16.28 -27.22
CA LYS A 357 1.79 -16.64 -27.77
C LYS A 357 2.88 -15.67 -27.36
N GLU A 358 4.12 -16.11 -27.40
CA GLU A 358 5.25 -15.18 -27.30
C GLU A 358 5.13 -14.07 -28.37
N GLY A 359 5.22 -12.81 -27.93
CA GLY A 359 5.07 -11.63 -28.79
C GLY A 359 3.64 -11.09 -28.90
N ASP A 360 2.61 -11.85 -28.49
CA ASP A 360 1.27 -11.31 -28.38
C ASP A 360 1.26 -10.15 -27.37
N SER A 361 0.61 -9.04 -27.72
CA SER A 361 0.46 -7.91 -26.82
C SER A 361 -0.82 -8.07 -26.00
N ILE A 362 -0.68 -8.09 -24.68
CA ILE A 362 -1.78 -8.19 -23.72
C ILE A 362 -1.98 -6.83 -23.05
N PHE A 363 -3.11 -6.20 -23.29
CA PHE A 363 -3.49 -4.88 -22.81
C PHE A 363 -4.35 -5.04 -21.54
N CYS A 364 -3.87 -4.50 -20.43
CA CYS A 364 -4.63 -4.46 -19.18
C CYS A 364 -5.51 -3.21 -19.16
N VAL A 365 -6.81 -3.37 -19.39
CA VAL A 365 -7.77 -2.24 -19.47
C VAL A 365 -8.21 -1.86 -18.06
N LEU A 366 -7.49 -0.91 -17.45
CA LEU A 366 -7.67 -0.58 -16.03
C LEU A 366 -9.05 0.00 -15.72
N HIS A 367 -9.66 0.73 -16.66
CA HIS A 367 -11.01 1.27 -16.46
C HIS A 367 -12.02 0.16 -16.12
N ASN A 368 -11.92 -1.00 -16.78
CA ASN A 368 -12.78 -2.15 -16.54
C ASN A 368 -12.33 -2.93 -15.31
N ALA A 369 -11.04 -3.23 -15.17
CA ALA A 369 -10.53 -4.03 -14.04
C ALA A 369 -10.73 -3.33 -12.68
N HIS A 370 -10.63 -2.00 -12.65
CA HIS A 370 -10.91 -1.19 -11.46
C HIS A 370 -12.41 -1.00 -11.18
N ARG A 371 -13.28 -1.53 -12.05
CA ARG A 371 -14.74 -1.58 -11.89
C ARG A 371 -15.28 -3.00 -11.86
N ASP A 372 -14.40 -3.98 -11.71
CA ASP A 372 -14.78 -5.37 -11.60
C ASP A 372 -15.72 -5.54 -10.41
N LYS A 373 -16.98 -5.91 -10.69
CA LYS A 373 -18.02 -6.06 -9.68
C LYS A 373 -17.72 -7.19 -8.70
N ALA A 374 -16.91 -8.18 -9.11
CA ALA A 374 -16.47 -9.23 -8.20
C ALA A 374 -15.57 -8.69 -7.08
N VAL A 375 -14.95 -7.51 -7.28
CA VAL A 375 -14.09 -6.84 -6.30
C VAL A 375 -14.81 -5.67 -5.63
N PHE A 376 -15.47 -4.81 -6.41
CA PHE A 376 -15.98 -3.52 -5.94
C PHE A 376 -17.49 -3.50 -5.67
N GLY A 377 -18.21 -4.57 -5.99
CA GLY A 377 -19.66 -4.68 -5.81
C GLY A 377 -20.45 -4.01 -6.93
N ASP A 378 -21.78 -3.99 -6.80
CA ASP A 378 -22.68 -3.41 -7.81
C ASP A 378 -22.54 -1.88 -7.94
N ASP A 379 -22.07 -1.21 -6.90
CA ASP A 379 -21.79 0.22 -6.87
C ASP A 379 -20.38 0.57 -7.39
N ALA A 380 -19.78 -0.30 -8.21
CA ALA A 380 -18.44 -0.12 -8.76
C ALA A 380 -18.30 1.14 -9.64
N ASP A 381 -19.36 1.62 -10.28
CA ASP A 381 -19.31 2.86 -11.08
C ASP A 381 -19.45 4.13 -10.23
N GLU A 382 -19.80 4.02 -8.95
CA GLU A 382 -20.01 5.18 -8.06
C GLU A 382 -18.69 5.72 -7.50
N PHE A 383 -18.62 7.04 -7.33
CA PHE A 383 -17.52 7.70 -6.62
C PHE A 383 -17.74 7.67 -5.11
N LYS A 384 -17.05 6.75 -4.44
CA LYS A 384 -17.21 6.48 -3.00
C LYS A 384 -15.86 6.37 -2.29
N PRO A 385 -15.20 7.50 -1.93
CA PRO A 385 -13.89 7.49 -1.29
C PRO A 385 -13.79 6.61 -0.05
N GLU A 386 -14.87 6.40 0.70
CA GLU A 386 -14.89 5.54 1.89
C GLU A 386 -14.40 4.11 1.64
N ARG A 387 -14.56 3.56 0.42
CA ARG A 387 -14.02 2.22 0.07
C ARG A 387 -12.50 2.20 -0.06
N MET A 388 -11.87 3.37 -0.18
CA MET A 388 -10.44 3.56 -0.40
C MET A 388 -9.68 4.03 0.84
N LEU A 389 -10.37 4.16 1.98
CA LEU A 389 -9.72 4.34 3.28
C LEU A 389 -8.76 3.19 3.56
N ASP A 390 -7.67 3.45 4.27
CA ASP A 390 -6.54 2.53 4.40
C ASP A 390 -6.94 1.10 4.82
N GLU A 391 -7.83 0.95 5.79
CA GLU A 391 -8.25 -0.38 6.26
C GLU A 391 -9.07 -1.16 5.21
N ASN A 392 -9.88 -0.47 4.41
CA ASN A 392 -10.66 -1.08 3.34
C ASN A 392 -9.78 -1.38 2.13
N PHE A 393 -8.90 -0.44 1.77
CA PHE A 393 -7.95 -0.59 0.68
C PHE A 393 -7.02 -1.79 0.89
N LYS A 394 -6.54 -2.02 2.12
CA LYS A 394 -5.70 -3.17 2.49
C LYS A 394 -6.41 -4.53 2.37
N GLN A 395 -7.74 -4.55 2.43
CA GLN A 395 -8.54 -5.77 2.30
C GLN A 395 -8.84 -6.13 0.85
N LEU A 396 -8.53 -5.23 -0.10
CA LEU A 396 -8.70 -5.54 -1.51
C LEU A 396 -7.77 -6.71 -1.91
N PRO A 397 -8.25 -7.62 -2.77
CA PRO A 397 -7.41 -8.63 -3.36
C PRO A 397 -6.16 -8.03 -4.04
N SER A 398 -5.10 -8.82 -4.23
CA SER A 398 -3.88 -8.37 -4.93
C SER A 398 -4.21 -7.77 -6.29
N ASN A 399 -3.47 -6.76 -6.72
CA ASN A 399 -3.59 -6.18 -8.06
C ASN A 399 -4.98 -5.60 -8.41
N SER A 400 -5.88 -5.39 -7.44
CA SER A 400 -7.17 -4.70 -7.63
C SER A 400 -7.06 -3.21 -7.94
N TRP A 401 -5.90 -2.61 -7.73
CA TRP A 401 -5.64 -1.19 -7.98
C TRP A 401 -4.23 -1.00 -8.57
N LYS A 402 -4.17 -0.68 -9.87
CA LYS A 402 -2.96 -0.65 -10.70
C LYS A 402 -2.75 0.64 -11.54
N PRO A 403 -3.15 1.85 -11.09
CA PRO A 403 -2.95 3.06 -11.89
C PRO A 403 -1.46 3.44 -12.08
N PHE A 404 -0.56 2.84 -11.29
CA PHE A 404 0.89 3.05 -11.38
C PHE A 404 1.63 1.88 -12.03
N GLY A 405 0.94 0.99 -12.75
CA GLY A 405 1.56 -0.15 -13.42
C GLY A 405 1.97 -1.28 -12.47
N ASN A 406 2.98 -2.06 -12.87
CA ASN A 406 3.34 -3.31 -12.20
C ASN A 406 4.86 -3.51 -12.05
N GLY A 407 5.27 -4.01 -10.88
CA GLY A 407 6.59 -4.58 -10.62
C GLY A 407 7.76 -3.64 -10.92
N MET A 408 8.84 -4.15 -11.52
CA MET A 408 10.03 -3.35 -11.84
C MET A 408 9.77 -2.26 -12.88
N ARG A 409 8.65 -2.33 -13.59
CA ARG A 409 8.23 -1.31 -14.58
C ARG A 409 7.11 -0.41 -14.03
N ALA A 410 6.81 -0.48 -12.73
CA ALA A 410 5.88 0.43 -12.09
C ALA A 410 6.40 1.87 -12.15
N CYS A 411 5.49 2.82 -11.96
CA CYS A 411 5.80 4.24 -12.01
C CYS A 411 6.80 4.63 -10.92
N ILE A 412 8.03 4.94 -11.35
CA ILE A 412 9.10 5.46 -10.48
C ILE A 412 8.69 6.78 -9.80
N GLY A 413 7.87 7.59 -10.47
CA GLY A 413 7.39 8.88 -9.97
C GLY A 413 6.18 8.80 -9.03
N ARG A 414 5.72 7.59 -8.64
CA ARG A 414 4.49 7.44 -7.83
C ARG A 414 4.51 8.29 -6.56
N ALA A 415 5.58 8.23 -5.77
CA ALA A 415 5.67 8.98 -4.52
C ALA A 415 5.67 10.50 -4.77
N PHE A 416 6.34 10.96 -5.82
CA PHE A 416 6.36 12.35 -6.25
C PHE A 416 4.95 12.86 -6.58
N ALA A 417 4.26 12.17 -7.50
CA ALA A 417 2.91 12.54 -7.92
C ALA A 417 1.91 12.52 -6.76
N TRP A 418 2.07 11.57 -5.83
CA TRP A 418 1.22 11.46 -4.66
C TRP A 418 1.40 12.63 -3.69
N GLN A 419 2.64 13.00 -3.39
CA GLN A 419 2.94 14.14 -2.50
C GLN A 419 2.46 15.46 -3.11
N GLU A 420 2.73 15.68 -4.40
CA GLU A 420 2.27 16.87 -5.11
C GLU A 420 0.74 16.98 -5.08
N ALA A 421 0.03 15.89 -5.41
CA ALA A 421 -1.42 15.90 -5.44
C ALA A 421 -2.04 16.14 -4.06
N LEU A 422 -1.51 15.52 -3.01
CA LEU A 422 -1.96 15.78 -1.63
C LEU A 422 -1.76 17.25 -1.25
N LEU A 423 -0.58 17.82 -1.52
CA LEU A 423 -0.28 19.21 -1.23
C LEU A 423 -1.24 20.18 -1.96
N VAL A 424 -1.46 19.96 -3.25
CA VAL A 424 -2.35 20.79 -4.07
C VAL A 424 -3.79 20.69 -3.58
N MET A 425 -4.29 19.46 -3.33
CA MET A 425 -5.63 19.25 -2.77
C MET A 425 -5.82 20.01 -1.46
N VAL A 426 -4.85 19.94 -0.55
CA VAL A 426 -4.91 20.62 0.75
C VAL A 426 -4.92 22.13 0.59
N LEU A 427 -3.97 22.70 -0.17
CA LEU A 427 -3.89 24.14 -0.38
C LEU A 427 -5.17 24.69 -1.01
N LEU A 428 -5.72 23.98 -1.99
CA LEU A 428 -6.95 24.41 -2.66
C LEU A 428 -8.18 24.30 -1.74
N LEU A 429 -8.35 23.18 -1.03
CA LEU A 429 -9.47 22.99 -0.11
C LEU A 429 -9.41 23.87 1.15
N GLN A 430 -8.21 24.25 1.59
CA GLN A 430 -8.02 25.17 2.70
C GLN A 430 -8.49 26.58 2.33
N ASN A 431 -8.21 27.02 1.10
CA ASN A 431 -8.29 28.43 0.72
C ASN A 431 -9.51 28.79 -0.14
N PHE A 432 -10.16 27.82 -0.80
CA PHE A 432 -11.18 28.11 -1.82
C PHE A 432 -12.51 27.37 -1.63
N GLU A 433 -13.56 28.08 -2.02
CA GLU A 433 -14.86 27.56 -2.37
C GLU A 433 -14.93 27.27 -3.88
N PHE A 434 -15.59 26.17 -4.26
CA PHE A 434 -15.57 25.66 -5.63
C PHE A 434 -16.97 25.38 -6.15
N GLU A 435 -17.23 25.81 -7.39
CA GLU A 435 -18.46 25.52 -8.12
C GLU A 435 -18.13 25.16 -9.56
N MET A 436 -18.95 24.30 -10.17
CA MET A 436 -18.83 24.04 -11.62
C MET A 436 -19.30 25.29 -12.37
N ALA A 437 -18.55 25.72 -13.38
CA ALA A 437 -18.95 26.86 -14.20
C ALA A 437 -20.24 26.56 -14.98
N ASP A 438 -20.38 25.33 -15.45
CA ASP A 438 -21.62 24.76 -15.98
C ASP A 438 -22.09 23.60 -15.08
N PRO A 439 -23.17 23.78 -14.29
CA PRO A 439 -23.74 22.71 -13.46
C PRO A 439 -24.25 21.50 -14.26
N SER A 440 -24.54 21.68 -15.55
CA SER A 440 -25.01 20.63 -16.46
C SER A 440 -23.89 19.86 -17.16
N TYR A 441 -22.63 20.26 -16.97
CA TYR A 441 -21.49 19.59 -17.58
C TYR A 441 -21.48 18.09 -17.22
N GLU A 442 -21.42 17.27 -18.26
CA GLU A 442 -21.21 15.83 -18.19
C GLU A 442 -19.80 15.50 -18.64
N LEU A 443 -19.18 14.52 -17.98
CA LEU A 443 -17.77 14.21 -18.22
C LEU A 443 -17.54 13.81 -19.68
N GLN A 444 -16.82 14.67 -20.40
CA GLN A 444 -16.24 14.33 -21.69
C GLN A 444 -14.77 14.01 -21.43
N VAL A 445 -14.34 12.81 -21.79
CA VAL A 445 -12.94 12.39 -21.59
C VAL A 445 -12.18 12.68 -22.87
N LYS A 446 -11.21 13.61 -22.79
CA LYS A 446 -10.24 13.80 -23.86
C LYS A 446 -9.17 12.73 -23.76
N GLU A 447 -9.02 11.97 -24.83
CA GLU A 447 -8.06 10.88 -24.94
C GLU A 447 -6.85 11.33 -25.77
N THR A 448 -5.67 11.28 -25.17
CA THR A 448 -4.39 11.40 -25.88
C THR A 448 -3.61 10.09 -25.64
N LEU A 449 -2.39 10.16 -25.11
CA LEU A 449 -1.78 9.03 -24.43
C LEU A 449 -2.41 8.81 -23.05
N THR A 450 -2.76 9.91 -22.38
CA THR A 450 -3.40 9.94 -21.08
C THR A 450 -4.87 10.33 -21.25
N ILE A 451 -5.59 10.43 -20.14
CA ILE A 451 -6.98 10.92 -20.13
C ILE A 451 -7.14 12.11 -19.20
N LYS A 452 -8.04 13.03 -19.56
CA LYS A 452 -8.43 14.17 -18.74
C LYS A 452 -9.86 14.65 -19.05
N PRO A 453 -10.54 15.35 -18.14
CA PRO A 453 -11.79 16.03 -18.44
C PRO A 453 -11.58 17.10 -19.53
N ASP A 454 -12.33 17.01 -20.63
CA ASP A 454 -12.34 18.00 -21.70
C ASP A 454 -13.28 19.15 -21.36
N GLY A 455 -12.83 20.39 -21.53
CA GLY A 455 -13.66 21.59 -21.30
C GLY A 455 -14.23 21.73 -19.89
N PHE A 456 -13.65 21.05 -18.88
CA PHE A 456 -14.13 21.16 -17.51
C PHE A 456 -13.66 22.47 -16.87
N GLU A 457 -14.61 23.35 -16.56
CA GLU A 457 -14.36 24.66 -15.96
C GLU A 457 -15.02 24.81 -14.59
N ILE A 458 -14.34 25.53 -13.69
CA ILE A 458 -14.82 25.80 -12.33
C ILE A 458 -14.73 27.29 -11.98
N PHE A 459 -15.54 27.74 -11.05
CA PHE A 459 -15.32 28.98 -10.31
C PHE A 459 -14.62 28.66 -8.99
N ALA A 460 -13.67 29.51 -8.58
CA ALA A 460 -12.96 29.39 -7.32
C ALA A 460 -13.00 30.72 -6.55
N SER A 461 -13.69 30.77 -5.41
CA SER A 461 -13.79 31.97 -4.58
C SER A 461 -13.06 31.78 -3.26
N LEU A 462 -12.48 32.83 -2.68
CA LEU A 462 -11.75 32.70 -1.42
C LEU A 462 -12.71 32.33 -0.28
N ARG A 463 -12.37 31.29 0.48
CA ARG A 463 -13.22 30.75 1.55
C ARG A 463 -13.14 31.56 2.84
N ARG A 464 -11.93 31.99 3.22
CA ARG A 464 -11.63 32.63 4.52
C ARG A 464 -10.98 34.00 4.40
N HIS A 465 -10.18 34.20 3.36
CA HIS A 465 -9.45 35.45 3.12
C HIS A 465 -10.32 36.37 2.26
N HIS A 466 -10.41 37.65 2.63
CA HIS A 466 -11.22 38.62 1.89
C HIS A 466 -10.46 39.20 0.69
N SER A 467 -9.13 39.00 0.60
CA SER A 467 -8.34 39.46 -0.54
C SER A 467 -7.15 38.55 -0.90
N PRO A 468 -6.66 38.61 -2.15
CA PRO A 468 -5.44 37.92 -2.57
C PRO A 468 -4.19 38.29 -1.75
N THR A 469 -4.15 39.51 -1.21
CA THR A 469 -3.04 39.99 -0.38
C THR A 469 -3.02 39.33 0.99
N GLU A 470 -4.20 39.10 1.58
CA GLU A 470 -4.31 38.33 2.83
C GLU A 470 -3.89 36.87 2.63
N LEU A 471 -4.30 36.26 1.52
CA LEU A 471 -3.85 34.92 1.16
C LEU A 471 -2.32 34.88 1.00
N LEU A 472 -1.71 35.85 0.32
CA LEU A 472 -0.26 35.93 0.19
C LEU A 472 0.45 35.97 1.54
N SER A 473 -0.07 36.76 2.50
CA SER A 473 0.48 36.82 3.85
C SER A 473 0.35 35.50 4.60
N ALA A 474 -0.79 34.81 4.46
CA ALA A 474 -1.03 33.50 5.08
C ALA A 474 -0.10 32.43 4.49
N LEU A 475 0.06 32.41 3.16
CA LEU A 475 0.95 31.48 2.45
C LEU A 475 2.43 31.71 2.78
N SER A 476 2.83 32.94 3.12
CA SER A 476 4.22 33.32 3.44
C SER A 476 4.63 33.04 4.90
N GLY A 477 3.70 32.61 5.76
CA GLY A 477 4.01 32.22 7.15
C GLY A 477 4.50 33.35 8.05
N SER A 478 4.28 34.62 7.71
CA SER A 478 4.76 35.76 8.49
C SER A 478 3.87 36.02 9.72
N GLY A 479 4.05 35.14 10.71
CA GLY A 479 3.47 35.20 12.06
C GLY A 479 4.43 34.65 13.11
N SER A 480 5.74 34.89 12.98
CA SER A 480 6.74 35.00 14.07
C SER A 480 8.16 34.78 13.50
N ALA A 481 8.78 35.87 13.03
CA ALA A 481 10.22 35.87 12.78
C ALA A 481 10.96 36.04 14.12
N ALA A 482 11.70 35.02 14.55
CA ALA A 482 12.78 35.16 15.52
C ALA A 482 14.03 34.45 14.96
N THR A 483 14.87 35.28 14.35
CA THR A 483 16.32 35.16 14.17
C THR A 483 16.99 33.88 14.68
N ASN A 484 17.68 33.15 13.80
CA ASN A 484 19.03 32.70 14.12
C ASN A 484 19.88 32.50 12.85
N ASN A 485 20.97 33.27 12.83
CA ASN A 485 22.04 33.25 11.84
C ASN A 485 22.69 31.87 11.79
N HIS A 486 22.77 31.28 10.60
CA HIS A 486 23.69 30.19 10.30
C HIS A 486 25.13 30.72 10.23
N ALA A 487 25.94 30.36 11.23
CA ALA A 487 27.39 30.41 11.12
C ALA A 487 27.90 29.04 10.64
N ASN A 488 28.58 29.06 9.49
CA ASN A 488 29.32 27.96 8.89
C ASN A 488 30.34 27.37 9.88
N GLY A 489 30.24 26.06 10.16
CA GLY A 489 31.24 25.28 10.87
C GLY A 489 31.66 24.07 10.05
N LYS A 490 32.76 24.18 9.31
CA LYS A 490 33.47 23.05 8.70
C LYS A 490 33.92 22.09 9.82
N ALA A 491 33.41 20.87 9.85
CA ALA A 491 33.91 19.82 10.70
C ALA A 491 35.08 19.10 10.00
N THR A 492 36.27 19.28 10.56
CA THR A 492 37.50 18.56 10.25
C THR A 492 37.41 17.10 10.70
N SER A 493 37.73 16.17 9.81
CA SER A 493 37.85 14.74 10.10
C SER A 493 39.15 14.45 10.85
N ASN A 494 39.04 14.13 12.14
CA ASN A 494 40.13 13.49 12.88
C ASN A 494 40.05 11.97 12.70
N GLN A 495 40.92 11.42 11.84
CA GLN A 495 41.28 10.01 11.87
C GLN A 495 42.26 9.78 13.03
N ALA A 496 41.80 9.09 14.08
CA ALA A 496 42.69 8.47 15.05
C ALA A 496 42.84 6.98 14.70
N ASN A 497 44.07 6.59 14.35
CA ASN A 497 44.47 5.19 14.20
C ASN A 497 44.41 4.51 15.56
N ASP A 498 43.44 3.60 15.74
CA ASP A 498 43.34 2.71 16.89
C ASP A 498 43.77 1.30 16.46
N ASP A 499 44.94 0.88 16.96
CA ASP A 499 45.75 -0.27 16.49
C ASP A 499 45.37 -1.60 17.17
N THR A 500 44.18 -1.67 17.78
CA THR A 500 43.66 -2.90 18.39
C THR A 500 43.21 -3.90 17.31
N PRO A 501 43.62 -5.19 17.37
CA PRO A 501 43.23 -6.18 16.35
C PRO A 501 41.71 -6.43 16.36
N LYS A 502 41.04 -5.98 15.29
CA LYS A 502 39.59 -6.06 15.11
C LYS A 502 39.17 -7.38 14.46
N LYS A 503 38.06 -7.96 14.91
CA LYS A 503 37.50 -9.20 14.33
C LYS A 503 36.83 -8.90 12.98
N PRO A 504 37.06 -9.69 11.93
CA PRO A 504 36.47 -9.41 10.61
C PRO A 504 34.96 -9.66 10.62
N MET A 505 34.21 -8.91 9.81
CA MET A 505 32.79 -9.14 9.53
C MET A 505 32.41 -8.70 8.11
N THR A 506 31.36 -9.29 7.55
CA THR A 506 30.79 -8.90 6.25
C THR A 506 29.41 -8.29 6.45
N ILE A 507 29.13 -7.17 5.78
CA ILE A 507 27.80 -6.55 5.75
C ILE A 507 27.30 -6.55 4.31
N LEU A 508 26.16 -7.18 4.08
CA LEU A 508 25.50 -7.30 2.79
C LEU A 508 24.20 -6.50 2.81
N TYR A 509 23.86 -5.85 1.69
CA TYR A 509 22.61 -5.11 1.58
C TYR A 509 21.82 -5.38 0.30
N GLY A 510 20.49 -5.37 0.43
CA GLY A 510 19.55 -5.34 -0.69
C GLY A 510 18.73 -4.05 -0.65
N SER A 511 18.92 -3.17 -1.63
CA SER A 511 18.34 -1.82 -1.61
C SER A 511 18.07 -1.29 -3.03
N ASN A 512 16.81 -0.96 -3.35
CA ASN A 512 16.47 -0.16 -4.53
C ASN A 512 16.46 1.35 -4.21
N SER A 513 16.00 1.72 -3.02
CA SER A 513 15.83 3.11 -2.57
C SER A 513 17.03 3.68 -1.79
N GLY A 514 18.16 2.96 -1.75
CA GLY A 514 19.34 3.33 -0.96
C GLY A 514 19.23 3.24 0.58
N SER A 515 18.03 3.02 1.14
CA SER A 515 17.82 3.03 2.60
C SER A 515 18.56 1.92 3.35
N CYS A 516 18.57 0.69 2.80
CA CYS A 516 19.29 -0.43 3.40
C CYS A 516 20.81 -0.26 3.24
N GLU A 517 21.25 0.33 2.12
CA GLU A 517 22.66 0.64 1.89
C GLU A 517 23.18 1.67 2.88
N ALA A 518 22.43 2.77 3.11
CA ALA A 518 22.81 3.78 4.08
C ALA A 518 22.93 3.18 5.49
N LEU A 519 21.99 2.30 5.87
CA LEU A 519 22.06 1.58 7.15
C LEU A 519 23.26 0.65 7.23
N ALA A 520 23.60 -0.05 6.14
CA ALA A 520 24.78 -0.91 6.06
C ALA A 520 26.10 -0.14 6.18
N ARG A 521 26.22 1.02 5.50
CA ARG A 521 27.39 1.89 5.59
C ARG A 521 27.54 2.51 6.97
N ARG A 522 26.43 2.90 7.61
CA ARG A 522 26.44 3.38 9.00
C ARG A 522 26.90 2.28 9.96
N LEU A 523 26.34 1.07 9.84
CA LEU A 523 26.76 -0.08 10.65
C LEU A 523 28.25 -0.39 10.47
N ALA A 524 28.78 -0.27 9.25
CA ALA A 524 30.20 -0.47 8.99
C ALA A 524 31.09 0.60 9.66
N GLY A 525 30.68 1.86 9.65
CA GLY A 525 31.35 2.94 10.36
C GLY A 525 31.38 2.73 11.88
N ASP A 526 30.25 2.28 12.43
CA ASP A 526 30.09 2.04 13.87
C ASP A 526 30.80 0.75 14.34
N ALA A 527 30.97 -0.24 13.45
CA ALA A 527 31.58 -1.54 13.75
C ALA A 527 33.02 -1.41 14.31
N ALA A 528 33.79 -0.44 13.81
CA ALA A 528 35.17 -0.20 14.23
C ALA A 528 35.27 0.14 15.73
N ALA A 529 34.32 0.93 16.24
CA ALA A 529 34.23 1.29 17.67
C ALA A 529 33.78 0.11 18.55
N LYS A 530 33.23 -0.95 17.94
CA LYS A 530 32.75 -2.16 18.63
C LYS A 530 33.71 -3.35 18.48
N GLY A 531 34.96 -3.11 18.03
CA GLY A 531 36.00 -4.13 17.90
C GLY A 531 35.87 -5.03 16.67
N PHE A 532 35.01 -4.66 15.71
CA PHE A 532 34.86 -5.36 14.43
C PHE A 532 35.46 -4.56 13.28
N SER A 533 35.89 -5.26 12.24
CA SER A 533 36.39 -4.69 11.00
C SER A 533 35.48 -5.12 9.86
N ALA A 534 34.53 -4.27 9.49
CA ALA A 534 33.66 -4.47 8.34
C ALA A 534 34.39 -4.14 7.02
N LYS A 535 35.40 -4.96 6.65
CA LYS A 535 36.18 -4.74 5.41
C LYS A 535 35.35 -4.93 4.15
N THR A 536 34.24 -5.66 4.26
CA THR A 536 33.36 -5.98 3.12
C THR A 536 31.96 -5.45 3.40
N VAL A 537 31.61 -4.34 2.74
CA VAL A 537 30.25 -3.81 2.65
C VAL A 537 29.82 -3.87 1.19
N ALA A 538 28.89 -4.73 0.85
CA ALA A 538 28.55 -5.00 -0.54
C ALA A 538 27.06 -5.28 -0.75
N ALA A 539 26.61 -5.17 -2.00
CA ALA A 539 25.31 -5.66 -2.39
C ALA A 539 25.20 -7.17 -2.15
N LEU A 540 23.99 -7.66 -1.84
CA LEU A 540 23.73 -9.09 -1.62
C LEU A 540 24.19 -9.96 -2.80
N ASP A 541 23.94 -9.53 -4.03
CA ASP A 541 24.33 -10.24 -5.24
C ASP A 541 25.84 -10.47 -5.36
N ALA A 542 26.67 -9.60 -4.78
CA ALA A 542 28.13 -9.76 -4.80
C ALA A 542 28.61 -10.92 -3.93
N ALA A 543 27.77 -11.41 -3.01
CA ALA A 543 28.08 -12.54 -2.13
C ALA A 543 27.43 -13.87 -2.57
N THR A 544 26.81 -13.89 -3.75
CA THR A 544 26.26 -15.12 -4.34
C THR A 544 27.35 -16.18 -4.45
N GLU A 545 27.09 -17.40 -3.95
CA GLU A 545 28.04 -18.52 -3.87
C GLU A 545 29.28 -18.31 -2.98
N ASN A 546 29.48 -17.11 -2.43
CA ASN A 546 30.72 -16.72 -1.75
C ASN A 546 30.46 -16.16 -0.34
N LEU A 547 29.58 -16.81 0.42
CA LEU A 547 29.37 -16.46 1.82
C LEU A 547 30.54 -16.94 2.69
N PRO A 548 31.18 -16.06 3.48
CA PRO A 548 32.29 -16.45 4.33
C PRO A 548 31.82 -17.32 5.51
N LYS A 549 32.69 -18.24 5.92
CA LYS A 549 32.43 -19.22 7.00
C LYS A 549 33.21 -18.92 8.28
N ASP A 550 34.22 -18.07 8.19
CA ASP A 550 35.14 -17.72 9.27
C ASP A 550 34.75 -16.41 9.97
N GLN A 551 33.73 -15.70 9.48
CA GLN A 551 33.27 -14.43 10.02
C GLN A 551 31.74 -14.24 9.95
N PRO A 552 31.16 -13.41 10.83
CA PRO A 552 29.74 -13.03 10.78
C PRO A 552 29.34 -12.34 9.47
N VAL A 553 28.19 -12.74 8.92
CA VAL A 553 27.53 -12.09 7.78
C VAL A 553 26.25 -11.39 8.25
N ILE A 554 26.21 -10.07 8.13
CA ILE A 554 25.04 -9.25 8.46
C ILE A 554 24.33 -8.86 7.17
N ILE A 555 23.05 -9.18 7.03
CA ILE A 555 22.24 -8.89 5.85
C ILE A 555 21.20 -7.82 6.18
N ILE A 556 21.19 -6.72 5.44
CA ILE A 556 20.22 -5.62 5.59
C ILE A 556 19.43 -5.46 4.29
N THR A 557 18.15 -5.78 4.28
CA THR A 557 17.39 -5.81 3.01
C THR A 557 15.93 -5.40 3.19
N ALA A 558 15.27 -5.07 2.07
CA ALA A 558 13.86 -4.68 2.01
C ALA A 558 13.09 -5.56 1.02
N SER A 559 11.77 -5.43 1.00
CA SER A 559 10.89 -6.04 -0.01
C SER A 559 10.30 -4.96 -0.90
N TYR A 560 10.29 -5.19 -2.21
CA TYR A 560 9.74 -4.30 -3.22
C TYR A 560 8.65 -5.06 -3.97
N ASP A 561 7.39 -4.79 -3.68
CA ASP A 561 6.24 -5.59 -4.19
C ASP A 561 6.39 -7.09 -3.94
N GLY A 562 7.01 -7.42 -2.80
CA GLY A 562 7.26 -8.78 -2.38
C GLY A 562 8.53 -9.36 -2.99
N GLN A 563 9.12 -8.74 -3.99
CA GLN A 563 10.34 -9.19 -4.67
C GLN A 563 11.60 -8.61 -4.02
N PRO A 564 12.78 -9.26 -4.20
CA PRO A 564 14.04 -8.74 -3.69
C PRO A 564 14.42 -7.43 -4.37
N ALA A 565 15.32 -6.68 -3.73
CA ALA A 565 15.99 -5.58 -4.39
C ALA A 565 16.72 -6.08 -5.65
N GLU A 566 16.92 -5.21 -6.65
CA GLU A 566 17.63 -5.57 -7.88
C GLU A 566 19.04 -6.10 -7.60
N ASN A 567 19.69 -5.57 -6.56
CA ASN A 567 21.03 -5.97 -6.14
C ASN A 567 21.03 -7.11 -5.10
N ALA A 568 19.90 -7.80 -4.95
CA ALA A 568 19.71 -8.99 -4.11
C ALA A 568 19.04 -10.16 -4.85
N GLY A 569 18.61 -9.97 -6.11
CA GLY A 569 17.87 -10.97 -6.86
C GLY A 569 18.67 -12.25 -7.11
N LYS A 570 19.93 -12.13 -7.56
CA LYS A 570 20.79 -13.31 -7.82
C LYS A 570 21.05 -14.08 -6.53
N PHE A 571 21.30 -13.36 -5.44
CA PHE A 571 21.52 -13.97 -4.15
C PHE A 571 20.30 -14.77 -3.67
N VAL A 572 19.11 -14.19 -3.78
CA VAL A 572 17.86 -14.86 -3.38
C VAL A 572 17.59 -16.09 -4.25
N SER A 573 17.70 -15.98 -5.58
CA SER A 573 17.50 -17.14 -6.48
C SER A 573 18.51 -18.26 -6.22
N TRP A 574 19.77 -17.91 -5.98
CA TRP A 574 20.80 -18.89 -5.58
C TRP A 574 20.40 -19.58 -4.26
N LEU A 575 20.04 -18.82 -3.23
CA LEU A 575 19.66 -19.32 -1.92
C LEU A 575 18.41 -20.22 -1.96
N GLU A 576 17.44 -19.92 -2.83
CA GLU A 576 16.27 -20.76 -3.09
C GLU A 576 16.64 -22.07 -3.79
N SER A 577 17.67 -22.07 -4.65
CA SER A 577 18.14 -23.27 -5.36
C SER A 577 18.95 -24.26 -4.49
N LEU A 578 19.47 -23.80 -3.35
CA LEU A 578 20.32 -24.61 -2.47
C LEU A 578 19.54 -25.75 -1.78
N LYS A 579 20.20 -26.90 -1.66
CA LYS A 579 19.72 -28.08 -0.94
C LYS A 579 20.15 -28.03 0.53
N GLU A 580 19.54 -28.86 1.38
CA GLU A 580 19.84 -28.89 2.82
C GLU A 580 21.33 -29.08 3.12
N ALA A 581 21.80 -28.44 4.20
CA ALA A 581 23.15 -28.52 4.76
C ALA A 581 24.32 -28.00 3.89
N GLN A 582 24.07 -27.26 2.80
CA GLN A 582 25.13 -26.73 1.92
C GLN A 582 25.87 -25.50 2.47
N LEU A 583 25.31 -24.76 3.43
CA LEU A 583 25.94 -23.58 4.06
C LEU A 583 26.35 -23.80 5.52
N LYS A 584 26.71 -25.05 5.86
CA LYS A 584 27.26 -25.38 7.17
C LYS A 584 28.47 -24.49 7.48
N ASP A 585 28.48 -23.97 8.70
CA ASP A 585 29.47 -23.05 9.29
C ASP A 585 29.33 -21.56 8.93
N VAL A 586 28.37 -21.16 8.08
CA VAL A 586 28.07 -19.73 7.88
C VAL A 586 27.32 -19.18 9.09
N LEU A 587 27.82 -18.09 9.68
CA LEU A 587 27.17 -17.37 10.77
C LEU A 587 26.47 -16.12 10.23
N TYR A 588 25.15 -15.99 10.41
CA TYR A 588 24.39 -14.90 9.79
C TYR A 588 23.40 -14.18 10.72
N ALA A 589 23.10 -12.92 10.41
CA ALA A 589 21.98 -12.18 10.98
C ALA A 589 21.26 -11.38 9.89
N VAL A 590 19.93 -11.29 9.95
CA VAL A 590 19.12 -10.54 8.98
C VAL A 590 18.42 -9.36 9.65
N PHE A 591 18.36 -8.23 8.96
CA PHE A 591 17.64 -7.04 9.36
C PHE A 591 16.76 -6.52 8.20
N GLY A 592 15.45 -6.49 8.41
CA GLY A 592 14.46 -6.07 7.42
C GLY A 592 14.06 -4.60 7.55
N CYS A 593 14.16 -3.86 6.45
CA CYS A 593 13.64 -2.49 6.32
C CYS A 593 12.31 -2.50 5.53
N GLY A 594 11.34 -1.64 5.89
CA GLY A 594 10.02 -1.66 5.24
C GLY A 594 9.18 -0.41 5.54
N HIS A 595 8.11 -0.21 4.74
CA HIS A 595 7.17 0.92 4.86
C HIS A 595 5.73 0.41 4.97
N ARG A 596 4.94 1.00 5.86
CA ARG A 596 3.58 0.54 6.21
C ARG A 596 2.55 0.62 5.08
N ASP A 597 2.86 1.33 4.00
CA ASP A 597 1.98 1.43 2.81
C ASP A 597 1.98 0.16 1.94
N TRP A 598 2.92 -0.76 2.17
CA TRP A 598 3.07 -2.02 1.43
C TRP A 598 2.74 -3.23 2.30
N THR A 599 1.58 -3.21 2.96
CA THR A 599 1.23 -4.16 4.03
C THR A 599 1.23 -5.62 3.61
N THR A 600 0.85 -5.96 2.38
CA THR A 600 0.76 -7.35 1.90
C THR A 600 2.12 -7.97 1.60
N THR A 601 3.14 -7.14 1.36
CA THR A 601 4.49 -7.58 0.95
C THR A 601 5.57 -7.17 1.95
N LEU A 602 5.17 -6.51 3.05
CA LEU A 602 6.04 -5.99 4.09
C LEU A 602 6.93 -7.10 4.68
N TYR A 603 8.25 -6.91 4.52
CA TYR A 603 9.30 -7.81 4.98
C TYR A 603 9.32 -9.23 4.39
N ARG A 604 8.63 -9.51 3.27
CA ARG A 604 8.65 -10.83 2.60
C ARG A 604 10.07 -11.35 2.36
N ILE A 605 10.92 -10.55 1.73
CA ILE A 605 12.28 -10.93 1.33
C ILE A 605 13.26 -11.08 2.50
N PRO A 606 13.30 -10.14 3.49
CA PRO A 606 14.05 -10.37 4.71
C PRO A 606 13.70 -11.68 5.39
N LYS A 607 12.40 -12.01 5.50
CA LYS A 607 11.94 -13.29 6.08
C LYS A 607 12.39 -14.48 5.25
N LEU A 608 12.19 -14.43 3.93
CA LEU A 608 12.62 -15.48 3.00
C LEU A 608 14.12 -15.81 3.14
N ILE A 609 14.98 -14.77 3.17
CA ILE A 609 16.43 -14.97 3.32
C ILE A 609 16.77 -15.59 4.68
N ASP A 610 16.14 -15.11 5.76
CA ASP A 610 16.37 -15.63 7.12
C ASP A 610 15.95 -17.10 7.27
N GLU A 611 14.79 -17.46 6.73
CA GLU A 611 14.24 -18.82 6.75
C GLU A 611 15.05 -19.77 5.87
N ARG A 612 15.43 -19.35 4.66
CA ARG A 612 16.20 -20.19 3.74
C ARG A 612 17.62 -20.44 4.20
N LEU A 613 18.32 -19.44 4.75
CA LEU A 613 19.67 -19.63 5.30
C LEU A 613 19.67 -20.66 6.45
N ASP A 614 18.66 -20.62 7.31
CA ASP A 614 18.47 -21.61 8.38
C ASP A 614 18.25 -23.01 7.79
N ALA A 615 17.33 -23.14 6.82
CA ALA A 615 17.01 -24.41 6.17
C ALA A 615 18.19 -25.07 5.45
N VAL A 616 19.13 -24.28 4.91
CA VAL A 616 20.33 -24.81 4.23
C VAL A 616 21.54 -24.99 5.16
N GLY A 617 21.33 -24.89 6.47
CA GLY A 617 22.29 -25.26 7.51
C GLY A 617 23.24 -24.14 7.97
N ALA A 618 22.97 -22.87 7.63
CA ALA A 618 23.67 -21.75 8.22
C ALA A 618 23.18 -21.51 9.66
N LYS A 619 24.05 -20.99 10.53
CA LYS A 619 23.74 -20.77 11.95
C LYS A 619 23.38 -19.31 12.21
N ARG A 620 22.16 -19.08 12.68
CA ARG A 620 21.66 -17.76 13.04
C ARG A 620 22.35 -17.21 14.29
N LEU A 621 22.90 -16.00 14.19
CA LEU A 621 23.56 -15.27 15.28
C LEU A 621 22.56 -14.60 16.22
N THR A 622 21.49 -14.02 15.66
CA THR A 622 20.39 -13.40 16.39
C THR A 622 19.12 -13.52 15.56
N GLN A 623 17.96 -13.60 16.20
CA GLN A 623 16.71 -13.66 15.42
C GLN A 623 16.51 -12.37 14.63
N ILE A 624 15.94 -12.49 13.43
CA ILE A 624 15.69 -11.38 12.50
C ILE A 624 15.14 -10.13 13.19
N GLY A 625 15.73 -8.98 12.85
CA GLY A 625 15.30 -7.65 13.27
C GLY A 625 14.47 -6.99 12.18
N PHE A 626 13.55 -6.11 12.57
CA PHE A 626 12.79 -5.26 11.65
C PHE A 626 12.85 -3.82 12.15
N ALA A 627 12.99 -2.86 11.23
CA ALA A 627 12.84 -1.44 11.54
C ALA A 627 11.52 -0.89 10.98
N ASP A 628 10.78 -0.20 11.86
CA ASP A 628 9.98 0.99 11.58
C ASP A 628 10.40 2.02 12.66
N SER A 629 11.25 2.99 12.32
CA SER A 629 12.15 3.65 13.30
C SER A 629 12.02 5.17 13.39
N ALA A 630 10.89 5.73 12.96
CA ALA A 630 10.69 7.17 12.98
C ALA A 630 10.71 7.74 14.43
N ASP A 631 10.02 7.09 15.38
CA ASP A 631 9.72 7.73 16.67
C ASP A 631 10.92 7.87 17.63
N ILE A 632 11.75 6.84 17.81
CA ILE A 632 12.93 6.91 18.70
C ILE A 632 14.00 7.85 18.15
N ARG A 633 14.11 7.95 16.82
CA ARG A 633 15.04 8.89 16.18
C ARG A 633 14.59 10.34 16.35
N VAL A 634 13.27 10.59 16.38
CA VAL A 634 12.73 11.91 16.73
C VAL A 634 12.99 12.23 18.21
N LEU A 635 12.89 11.27 19.13
CA LEU A 635 13.27 11.46 20.53
C LEU A 635 14.76 11.81 20.70
N ALA A 636 15.65 11.15 19.94
CA ALA A 636 17.08 11.44 19.94
C ALA A 636 17.38 12.85 19.38
N ALA A 637 16.61 13.31 18.39
CA ALA A 637 16.72 14.66 17.85
C ALA A 637 16.16 15.73 18.80
N ALA A 638 15.24 15.37 19.69
CA ALA A 638 14.59 16.27 20.65
C ALA A 638 15.38 16.46 21.97
N THR A 639 16.60 15.93 22.07
CA THR A 639 17.47 16.15 23.24
C THR A 639 18.82 16.71 22.81
N THR A 640 19.30 17.71 23.55
CA THR A 640 20.67 18.26 23.40
C THR A 640 21.67 17.57 24.33
N HIS A 641 21.21 16.63 25.17
CA HIS A 641 22.06 15.92 26.11
C HIS A 641 22.73 14.72 25.42
N GLU A 642 24.02 14.87 25.10
CA GLU A 642 24.81 13.91 24.30
C GLU A 642 24.72 12.45 24.79
N LYS A 643 24.75 12.21 26.11
CA LYS A 643 24.62 10.84 26.65
C LYS A 643 23.23 10.25 26.43
N THR A 644 22.19 11.08 26.51
CA THR A 644 20.80 10.66 26.27
C THR A 644 20.59 10.39 24.79
N LYS A 645 21.11 11.27 23.93
CA LYS A 645 21.10 11.10 22.48
C LYS A 645 21.78 9.81 22.05
N ALA A 646 23.01 9.56 22.52
CA ALA A 646 23.74 8.33 22.23
C ALA A 646 23.00 7.07 22.72
N ALA A 647 22.38 7.12 23.90
CA ALA A 647 21.57 6.02 24.42
C ALA A 647 20.32 5.76 23.58
N LEU A 648 19.62 6.81 23.13
CA LEU A 648 18.45 6.70 22.26
C LEU A 648 18.82 6.22 20.86
N GLU A 649 19.95 6.64 20.31
CA GLU A 649 20.47 6.16 19.02
C GLU A 649 20.87 4.67 19.08
N GLU A 650 21.45 4.22 20.19
CA GLU A 650 21.74 2.81 20.44
C GLU A 650 20.44 1.99 20.61
N LEU A 651 19.45 2.53 21.33
CA LEU A 651 18.11 1.93 21.44
C LEU A 651 17.38 1.88 20.08
N ALA A 652 17.55 2.89 19.22
CA ALA A 652 16.95 2.93 17.88
C ALA A 652 17.63 2.00 16.87
N THR A 653 18.76 1.38 17.23
CA THR A 653 19.58 0.55 16.34
C THR A 653 19.80 -0.83 16.93
N THR A 654 20.84 -1.01 17.72
CA THR A 654 21.35 -2.31 18.18
C THR A 654 20.51 -2.93 19.28
N ARG A 655 19.85 -2.11 20.11
CA ARG A 655 19.08 -2.57 21.27
C ARG A 655 17.56 -2.53 21.09
N PHE A 656 17.10 -2.14 19.89
CA PHE A 656 15.67 -1.93 19.62
C PHE A 656 14.82 -3.17 19.91
N LYS A 657 15.27 -4.33 19.47
CA LYS A 657 14.50 -5.58 19.61
C LYS A 657 14.33 -5.98 21.07
N GLU A 658 15.43 -6.15 21.78
CA GLU A 658 15.45 -6.68 23.15
C GLU A 658 14.91 -5.67 24.16
N ASP A 659 15.24 -4.39 24.00
CA ASP A 659 14.93 -3.38 25.01
C ASP A 659 13.71 -2.54 24.70
N ILE A 660 13.24 -2.49 23.46
CA ILE A 660 12.03 -1.74 23.10
C ILE A 660 10.90 -2.69 22.70
N ARG A 661 11.09 -3.44 21.61
CA ARG A 661 10.00 -4.22 21.00
C ARG A 661 9.52 -5.36 21.89
N ASP A 662 10.44 -6.19 22.35
CA ASP A 662 10.09 -7.40 23.11
C ASP A 662 9.61 -7.04 24.53
N LYS A 663 10.10 -5.91 25.07
CA LYS A 663 9.64 -5.32 26.34
C LYS A 663 8.42 -4.39 26.21
N ARG A 664 7.93 -4.14 24.98
CA ARG A 664 6.81 -3.22 24.69
C ARG A 664 7.00 -1.82 25.31
N VAL A 665 8.21 -1.28 25.26
CA VAL A 665 8.51 0.07 25.78
C VAL A 665 7.85 1.11 24.87
N SER A 666 7.04 1.98 25.48
CA SER A 666 6.34 3.08 24.80
C SER A 666 7.21 4.34 24.69
N VAL A 667 6.73 5.30 23.89
CA VAL A 667 7.34 6.64 23.82
C VAL A 667 7.29 7.34 25.18
N LEU A 668 6.21 7.16 25.94
CA LEU A 668 6.07 7.72 27.28
C LEU A 668 7.12 7.14 28.24
N ASP A 669 7.33 5.81 28.22
CA ASP A 669 8.36 5.16 29.04
C ASP A 669 9.76 5.75 28.77
N LEU A 670 10.05 6.11 27.51
CA LEU A 670 11.32 6.73 27.14
C LEU A 670 11.42 8.19 27.59
N LEU A 671 10.34 8.97 27.50
CA LEU A 671 10.30 10.35 27.98
C LEU A 671 10.45 10.43 29.51
N GLU A 672 9.82 9.51 30.23
CA GLU A 672 9.95 9.41 31.69
C GLU A 672 11.34 8.93 32.12
N LYS A 673 11.93 7.99 31.37
CA LYS A 673 13.28 7.49 31.64
C LYS A 673 14.36 8.52 31.32
N TYR A 674 14.16 9.33 30.28
CA TYR A 674 15.12 10.28 29.77
C TYR A 674 14.56 11.70 29.84
N LEU A 675 14.50 12.25 31.05
CA LEU A 675 13.94 13.59 31.33
C LEU A 675 14.62 14.75 30.58
N ALA A 676 15.80 14.52 30.00
CA ALA A 676 16.51 15.49 29.18
C ALA A 676 15.94 15.62 27.74
N ILE A 677 14.94 14.82 27.36
CA ILE A 677 14.25 14.94 26.08
C ILE A 677 13.25 16.09 26.18
N ALA A 678 13.47 17.15 25.41
CA ALA A 678 12.57 18.29 25.30
C ALA A 678 11.64 18.09 24.09
N LEU A 679 10.76 17.08 24.16
CA LEU A 679 9.81 16.79 23.09
C LEU A 679 8.58 17.71 23.19
N PRO A 680 8.21 18.45 22.13
CA PRO A 680 6.96 19.21 22.12
C PRO A 680 5.74 18.27 22.30
N PHE A 681 4.76 18.68 23.10
CA PHE A 681 3.57 17.86 23.38
C PHE A 681 2.81 17.44 22.11
N GLY A 682 2.73 18.32 21.11
CA GLY A 682 2.13 17.97 19.81
C GLY A 682 2.91 16.88 19.05
N ALA A 683 4.24 16.83 19.18
CA ALA A 683 5.05 15.77 18.61
C ALA A 683 4.84 14.44 19.35
N PHE A 684 4.72 14.48 20.67
CA PHE A 684 4.33 13.32 21.48
C PHE A 684 2.98 12.75 21.03
N LEU A 685 1.95 13.59 20.90
CA LEU A 685 0.62 13.15 20.46
C LEU A 685 0.63 12.51 19.06
N ASN A 686 1.45 13.02 18.14
CA ASN A 686 1.60 12.44 16.80
C ASN A 686 2.29 11.07 16.80
N MET A 687 3.09 10.76 17.83
CA MET A 687 3.72 9.45 18.01
C MET A 687 2.78 8.42 18.63
N LEU A 688 1.68 8.86 19.25
CA LEU A 688 0.74 7.94 19.87
C LEU A 688 -0.18 7.31 18.81
N PRO A 689 -0.42 6.00 18.86
CA PRO A 689 -1.38 5.36 17.97
C PRO A 689 -2.79 5.92 18.25
N PRO A 690 -3.60 6.20 17.22
CA PRO A 690 -4.97 6.62 17.41
C PRO A 690 -5.75 5.53 18.16
N LEU A 691 -6.63 5.95 19.08
CA LEU A 691 -7.48 5.04 19.84
C LEU A 691 -8.37 4.25 18.88
N ARG A 692 -8.25 2.92 18.93
CA ARG A 692 -9.07 2.00 18.14
C ARG A 692 -10.31 1.62 18.93
N LEU A 693 -11.45 1.52 18.26
CA LEU A 693 -12.66 0.95 18.84
C LEU A 693 -12.38 -0.48 19.30
N ARG A 694 -12.85 -0.83 20.51
CA ARG A 694 -12.80 -2.20 21.02
C ARG A 694 -14.16 -2.86 20.98
N THR A 695 -14.17 -4.06 20.42
CA THR A 695 -15.35 -4.90 20.25
C THR A 695 -15.46 -5.84 21.43
N TYR A 696 -16.65 -5.87 22.04
CA TYR A 696 -17.02 -6.82 23.08
C TYR A 696 -18.32 -7.51 22.67
N SER A 697 -18.42 -8.81 22.89
CA SER A 697 -19.67 -9.53 22.67
C SER A 697 -20.69 -9.12 23.73
N ILE A 698 -21.92 -8.85 23.29
CA ILE A 698 -23.03 -8.63 24.21
C ILE A 698 -23.33 -9.95 24.92
N SER A 699 -23.34 -9.89 26.24
CA SER A 699 -23.42 -11.05 27.14
C SER A 699 -24.84 -11.28 27.68
N SER A 700 -25.83 -10.80 26.94
CA SER A 700 -27.24 -10.85 27.30
C SER A 700 -28.12 -11.00 26.06
N ALA A 701 -29.24 -11.70 26.20
CA ALA A 701 -30.25 -11.79 25.16
C ALA A 701 -31.18 -10.57 25.18
N PRO A 702 -31.55 -9.99 24.03
CA PRO A 702 -32.57 -8.94 23.96
C PRO A 702 -33.93 -9.38 24.55
N SER A 703 -34.24 -10.68 24.49
CA SER A 703 -35.48 -11.26 25.04
C SER A 703 -35.53 -11.27 26.56
N TRP A 704 -34.38 -11.21 27.25
CA TRP A 704 -34.35 -11.16 28.71
C TRP A 704 -34.76 -9.78 29.23
N LYS A 705 -34.17 -8.71 28.68
CA LYS A 705 -34.49 -7.32 29.00
C LYS A 705 -34.32 -6.43 27.77
N PRO A 706 -35.42 -6.03 27.11
CA PRO A 706 -35.37 -5.08 26.01
C PRO A 706 -34.67 -3.79 26.44
N SER A 707 -33.83 -3.23 25.57
CA SER A 707 -33.03 -2.02 25.84
C SER A 707 -31.96 -2.15 26.94
N HIS A 708 -31.63 -3.36 27.38
CA HIS A 708 -30.52 -3.62 28.30
C HIS A 708 -29.48 -4.53 27.64
N ALA A 709 -28.20 -4.14 27.75
CA ALA A 709 -27.08 -4.94 27.26
C ALA A 709 -26.07 -5.13 28.40
N SER A 710 -25.63 -6.37 28.61
CA SER A 710 -24.55 -6.71 29.53
C SER A 710 -23.27 -7.01 28.75
N LEU A 711 -22.10 -6.70 29.33
CA LEU A 711 -20.80 -7.01 28.76
C LEU A 711 -19.96 -7.81 29.76
N THR A 712 -19.32 -8.89 29.30
CA THR A 712 -18.28 -9.60 30.06
C THR A 712 -16.92 -9.13 29.57
N ILE A 713 -16.13 -8.52 30.45
CA ILE A 713 -14.85 -7.91 30.09
C ILE A 713 -13.75 -8.53 30.93
N SER A 714 -12.68 -8.97 30.26
CA SER A 714 -11.44 -9.34 30.95
C SER A 714 -10.63 -8.06 31.22
N VAL A 715 -10.49 -7.70 32.50
CA VAL A 715 -9.69 -6.54 32.92
C VAL A 715 -8.22 -6.91 32.83
N ILE A 716 -7.49 -6.21 31.96
CA ILE A 716 -6.06 -6.47 31.78
C ILE A 716 -5.32 -5.55 32.74
N SER A 717 -4.74 -6.12 33.79
CA SER A 717 -3.83 -5.43 34.70
C SER A 717 -2.72 -6.40 35.08
N GLN A 718 -1.50 -6.10 34.66
CA GLN A 718 -0.34 -6.94 34.93
C GLN A 718 0.92 -6.07 34.99
N PRO A 719 2.03 -6.54 35.59
CA PRO A 719 3.30 -5.82 35.52
C PRO A 719 3.69 -5.50 34.06
N ALA A 720 4.12 -4.26 33.81
CA ALA A 720 4.53 -3.86 32.47
C ALA A 720 5.80 -4.62 32.05
N LEU A 721 5.83 -5.09 30.79
CA LEU A 721 7.00 -5.78 30.24
C LEU A 721 8.22 -4.85 30.10
N SER A 722 7.99 -3.52 30.14
CA SER A 722 9.04 -2.49 30.17
C SER A 722 9.86 -2.53 31.47
N GLY A 723 9.30 -3.17 32.52
CA GLY A 723 9.86 -3.15 33.87
C GLY A 723 9.51 -1.90 34.67
N SER A 724 8.75 -0.96 34.09
CA SER A 724 8.29 0.26 34.76
C SER A 724 6.77 0.29 34.82
N GLY A 725 6.21 0.31 36.03
CA GLY A 725 4.77 0.45 36.25
C GLY A 725 3.92 -0.80 35.97
N GLN A 726 2.62 -0.57 35.80
CA GLN A 726 1.61 -1.58 35.47
C GLN A 726 1.13 -1.38 34.03
N TYR A 727 0.98 -2.47 33.29
CA TYR A 727 0.28 -2.49 32.03
C TYR A 727 -1.22 -2.68 32.26
N SER A 728 -1.95 -1.58 32.11
CA SER A 728 -3.41 -1.56 32.18
C SER A 728 -3.99 -1.46 30.77
N GLY A 729 -4.87 -2.40 30.40
CA GLY A 729 -5.60 -2.33 29.14
C GLY A 729 -6.50 -1.10 29.10
N VAL A 730 -6.33 -0.22 28.11
CA VAL A 730 -7.00 1.10 28.02
C VAL A 730 -8.53 0.97 28.10
N ALA A 731 -9.13 0.16 27.23
CA ALA A 731 -10.59 0.03 27.18
C ALA A 731 -11.15 -0.78 28.36
N SER A 732 -10.46 -1.85 28.79
CA SER A 732 -10.98 -2.73 29.85
C SER A 732 -10.88 -2.11 31.24
N ASN A 733 -9.86 -1.31 31.52
CA ASN A 733 -9.78 -0.55 32.77
C ASN A 733 -10.70 0.66 32.74
N TYR A 734 -10.78 1.39 31.61
CA TYR A 734 -11.79 2.45 31.45
C TYR A 734 -13.20 1.96 31.79
N LEU A 735 -13.60 0.80 31.26
CA LEU A 735 -14.91 0.21 31.54
C LEU A 735 -15.04 -0.30 32.99
N ALA A 736 -13.95 -0.76 33.62
CA ALA A 736 -13.94 -1.20 35.01
C ALA A 736 -14.05 -0.04 36.01
N ASP A 737 -13.54 1.14 35.63
CA ASP A 737 -13.53 2.34 36.48
C ASP A 737 -14.84 3.13 36.42
N LEU A 738 -15.80 2.73 35.58
CA LEU A 738 -17.10 3.40 35.46
C LEU A 738 -17.97 3.20 36.70
N SER A 739 -18.69 4.27 37.04
CA SER A 739 -19.67 4.30 38.11
C SER A 739 -21.10 4.27 37.57
N ILE A 740 -22.05 3.89 38.43
CA ILE A 740 -23.47 3.93 38.11
C ILE A 740 -23.86 5.38 37.75
N GLY A 741 -24.37 5.58 36.53
CA GLY A 741 -24.76 6.88 35.99
C GLY A 741 -23.84 7.39 34.87
N ASP A 742 -22.66 6.80 34.71
CA ASP A 742 -21.73 7.17 33.63
C ASP A 742 -22.28 6.80 32.25
N ARG A 743 -21.86 7.58 31.24
CA ARG A 743 -22.25 7.38 29.84
C ARG A 743 -21.10 6.81 29.04
N VAL A 744 -21.36 5.72 28.32
CA VAL A 744 -20.42 5.10 27.40
C VAL A 744 -20.97 5.21 25.99
N TYR A 745 -20.14 5.67 25.05
CA TYR A 745 -20.48 5.67 23.64
C TYR A 745 -20.23 4.28 23.05
N VAL A 746 -21.29 3.64 22.57
CA VAL A 746 -21.24 2.32 21.98
C VAL A 746 -21.87 2.34 20.58
N SER A 747 -21.29 1.58 19.66
CA SER A 747 -21.86 1.33 18.34
C SER A 747 -22.18 -0.16 18.22
N PRO A 748 -23.46 -0.55 18.20
CA PRO A 748 -23.86 -1.95 18.02
C PRO A 748 -23.35 -2.46 16.67
N ARG A 749 -22.67 -3.60 16.68
CA ARG A 749 -22.23 -4.29 15.46
C ARG A 749 -23.05 -5.56 15.28
N VAL A 750 -23.61 -5.75 14.10
CA VAL A 750 -24.30 -6.99 13.73
C VAL A 750 -23.28 -8.13 13.69
N THR A 751 -23.59 -9.25 14.34
CA THR A 751 -22.73 -10.45 14.30
C THR A 751 -22.91 -11.18 12.97
N LYS A 752 -21.96 -12.03 12.60
CA LYS A 752 -22.04 -12.82 11.34
C LYS A 752 -23.24 -13.75 11.39
N ASP A 753 -23.95 -13.93 10.27
CA ASP A 753 -25.15 -14.79 10.20
C ASP A 753 -24.92 -16.20 10.75
N ALA A 754 -23.75 -16.78 10.48
CA ALA A 754 -23.36 -18.10 10.97
C ALA A 754 -23.26 -18.20 12.51
N PHE A 755 -23.05 -17.09 13.22
CA PHE A 755 -22.90 -17.03 14.68
C PHE A 755 -24.21 -16.64 15.40
N HIS A 756 -25.34 -17.15 14.91
CA HIS A 756 -26.64 -17.09 15.59
C HIS A 756 -27.07 -18.49 16.04
N LEU A 757 -28.01 -18.55 16.99
CA LEU A 757 -28.71 -19.80 17.31
C LEU A 757 -29.34 -20.41 16.04
N PRO A 758 -29.45 -21.75 15.94
CA PRO A 758 -30.11 -22.40 14.81
C PRO A 758 -31.54 -21.88 14.63
N ALA A 759 -31.97 -21.73 13.36
CA ALA A 759 -33.33 -21.30 13.03
C ALA A 759 -34.42 -22.21 13.64
N ASP A 760 -34.16 -23.53 13.71
CA ASP A 760 -35.00 -24.49 14.40
C ASP A 760 -34.28 -25.05 15.65
N MET A 761 -34.45 -24.36 16.77
CA MET A 761 -33.88 -24.74 18.07
C MET A 761 -34.47 -26.02 18.64
N SER A 762 -35.60 -26.53 18.11
CA SER A 762 -36.23 -27.77 18.56
C SER A 762 -35.55 -29.02 18.00
N LYS A 763 -34.87 -28.90 16.85
CA LYS A 763 -34.25 -30.02 16.14
C LYS A 763 -32.73 -30.01 16.19
N THR A 764 -32.10 -28.84 16.15
CA THR A 764 -30.64 -28.75 15.99
C THR A 764 -29.93 -28.62 17.34
N PRO A 765 -29.12 -29.63 17.76
CA PRO A 765 -28.33 -29.51 18.97
C PRO A 765 -27.21 -28.47 18.80
N ILE A 766 -26.77 -27.88 19.90
CA ILE A 766 -25.64 -26.93 19.89
C ILE A 766 -24.55 -27.34 20.88
N VAL A 767 -23.30 -27.14 20.48
CA VAL A 767 -22.12 -27.30 21.31
C VAL A 767 -21.38 -25.98 21.34
N MET A 768 -21.19 -25.42 22.53
CA MET A 768 -20.51 -24.15 22.76
C MET A 768 -19.21 -24.44 23.51
N VAL A 769 -18.12 -23.82 23.09
CA VAL A 769 -16.81 -23.97 23.74
C VAL A 769 -16.26 -22.57 24.04
N ALA A 770 -16.10 -22.27 25.32
CA ALA A 770 -15.62 -20.98 25.81
C ALA A 770 -14.45 -21.12 26.77
N ALA A 771 -13.59 -20.10 26.80
CA ALA A 771 -12.63 -19.91 27.87
C ALA A 771 -12.59 -18.45 28.36
N GLY A 772 -12.56 -18.27 29.68
CA GLY A 772 -12.56 -16.96 30.32
C GLY A 772 -13.69 -16.06 29.85
N SER A 773 -13.39 -14.81 29.45
CA SER A 773 -14.41 -13.87 28.94
C SER A 773 -15.05 -14.30 27.62
N GLY A 774 -14.53 -15.34 26.94
CA GLY A 774 -15.17 -15.93 25.76
C GLY A 774 -16.55 -16.57 26.03
N ILE A 775 -16.96 -16.66 27.30
CA ILE A 775 -18.33 -17.05 27.68
C ILE A 775 -19.39 -16.01 27.27
N ALA A 776 -18.98 -14.75 27.07
CA ALA A 776 -19.84 -13.61 26.76
C ALA A 776 -20.98 -13.92 25.76
N PRO A 777 -20.70 -14.28 24.50
CA PRO A 777 -21.77 -14.50 23.51
C PRO A 777 -22.71 -15.65 23.91
N PHE A 778 -22.21 -16.67 24.60
CA PHE A 778 -23.00 -17.84 24.97
C PHE A 778 -23.96 -17.56 26.12
N MET A 779 -23.71 -16.55 26.95
CA MET A 779 -24.72 -16.09 27.92
C MET A 779 -25.98 -15.59 27.20
N GLY A 780 -25.83 -14.89 26.07
CA GLY A 780 -26.97 -14.52 25.22
C GLY A 780 -27.71 -15.73 24.67
N PHE A 781 -26.98 -16.75 24.18
CA PHE A 781 -27.59 -17.98 23.66
C PHE A 781 -28.38 -18.72 24.73
N VAL A 782 -27.80 -18.90 25.92
CA VAL A 782 -28.42 -19.62 27.03
C VAL A 782 -29.63 -18.85 27.57
N GLN A 783 -29.54 -17.53 27.72
CA GLN A 783 -30.67 -16.70 28.14
C GLN A 783 -31.85 -16.76 27.17
N GLN A 784 -31.58 -16.70 25.86
CA GLN A 784 -32.63 -16.81 24.85
C GLN A 784 -33.32 -18.18 24.92
N ARG A 785 -32.53 -19.26 25.02
CA ARG A 785 -33.06 -20.63 25.15
C ARG A 785 -33.87 -20.83 26.42
N ALA A 786 -33.44 -20.29 27.55
CA ALA A 786 -34.21 -20.33 28.80
C ALA A 786 -35.55 -19.60 28.64
N GLY A 787 -35.58 -18.46 27.94
CA GLY A 787 -36.82 -17.75 27.62
C GLY A 787 -37.81 -18.57 26.80
N GLU A 788 -37.33 -19.31 25.80
CA GLU A 788 -38.15 -20.22 24.99
C GLU A 788 -38.71 -21.39 25.83
N ILE A 789 -37.88 -22.01 26.68
CA ILE A 789 -38.31 -23.11 27.56
C ILE A 789 -39.38 -22.62 28.55
N ARG A 790 -39.19 -21.44 29.15
CA ARG A 790 -40.18 -20.82 30.04
C ARG A 790 -41.49 -20.48 29.31
N SER A 791 -41.42 -20.28 27.99
CA SER A 791 -42.58 -20.08 27.12
C SER A 791 -43.23 -21.40 26.65
N GLY A 792 -42.73 -22.55 27.11
CA GLY A 792 -43.27 -23.88 26.82
C GLY A 792 -42.63 -24.59 25.63
N ALA A 793 -41.56 -24.06 25.04
CA ALA A 793 -40.88 -24.70 23.91
C ALA A 793 -40.04 -25.92 24.35
N SER A 794 -40.08 -26.99 23.55
CA SER A 794 -39.16 -28.12 23.68
C SER A 794 -37.96 -27.92 22.76
N LEU A 795 -36.75 -27.81 23.33
CA LEU A 795 -35.53 -27.51 22.58
C LEU A 795 -34.62 -28.74 22.43
N ALA A 796 -33.86 -28.80 21.33
CA ALA A 796 -32.78 -29.76 21.16
C ALA A 796 -31.65 -29.52 22.19
N PRO A 797 -30.83 -30.54 22.52
CA PRO A 797 -29.80 -30.42 23.55
C PRO A 797 -28.77 -29.30 23.27
N ALA A 798 -28.37 -28.58 24.32
CA ALA A 798 -27.28 -27.62 24.29
C ALA A 798 -26.20 -28.00 25.31
N THR A 799 -24.94 -28.00 24.88
CA THR A 799 -23.79 -28.33 25.74
C THR A 799 -22.81 -27.17 25.73
N LEU A 800 -22.40 -26.68 26.90
CA LEU A 800 -21.37 -25.65 27.05
C LEU A 800 -20.13 -26.24 27.73
N PHE A 801 -18.99 -26.15 27.08
CA PHE A 801 -17.68 -26.40 27.67
C PHE A 801 -17.07 -25.07 28.09
N PHE A 802 -16.86 -24.88 29.39
CA PHE A 802 -16.31 -23.64 29.93
C PHE A 802 -14.97 -23.87 30.62
N GLY A 803 -13.91 -23.28 30.05
CA GLY A 803 -12.55 -23.33 30.56
C GLY A 803 -12.19 -22.10 31.39
N CYS A 804 -11.69 -22.32 32.61
CA CYS A 804 -11.21 -21.27 33.50
C CYS A 804 -10.04 -21.79 34.37
N HIS A 805 -9.41 -20.94 35.17
CA HIS A 805 -8.22 -21.33 35.94
C HIS A 805 -8.58 -21.96 37.29
N ASP A 806 -9.48 -21.33 38.04
CA ASP A 806 -9.87 -21.70 39.39
C ASP A 806 -11.40 -21.53 39.61
N PRO A 807 -12.09 -22.54 40.16
CA PRO A 807 -13.52 -22.49 40.41
C PRO A 807 -14.00 -21.34 41.31
N GLU A 808 -13.14 -20.84 42.21
CA GLU A 808 -13.53 -19.79 43.16
C GLU A 808 -13.18 -18.39 42.67
N ALA A 809 -12.32 -18.27 41.65
CA ALA A 809 -11.77 -16.99 41.21
C ALA A 809 -12.25 -16.54 39.82
N ASP A 810 -12.44 -17.47 38.88
CA ASP A 810 -12.76 -17.12 37.49
C ASP A 810 -13.80 -18.05 36.81
N ASP A 811 -14.62 -18.77 37.58
CA ASP A 811 -15.85 -19.43 37.11
C ASP A 811 -16.99 -18.40 36.96
N LEU A 812 -16.88 -17.57 35.91
CA LEU A 812 -17.83 -16.51 35.60
C LEU A 812 -19.26 -17.05 35.43
N TYR A 813 -20.26 -16.32 35.95
CA TYR A 813 -21.69 -16.66 35.86
C TYR A 813 -22.07 -18.00 36.49
N ARG A 814 -21.33 -18.47 37.50
CA ARG A 814 -21.55 -19.78 38.13
C ARG A 814 -23.01 -20.00 38.53
N LYS A 815 -23.58 -19.06 39.28
CA LYS A 815 -24.93 -19.17 39.81
C LYS A 815 -25.97 -19.20 38.69
N GLU A 816 -25.85 -18.28 37.73
CA GLU A 816 -26.76 -18.16 36.60
C GLU A 816 -26.72 -19.39 35.70
N LEU A 817 -25.53 -19.91 35.41
CA LEU A 817 -25.37 -21.12 34.62
C LEU A 817 -25.95 -22.37 35.30
N ASP A 818 -25.79 -22.49 36.63
CA ASP A 818 -26.36 -23.61 37.37
C ASP A 818 -27.92 -23.52 37.40
N GLU A 819 -28.48 -22.31 37.46
CA GLU A 819 -29.92 -22.07 37.32
C GLU A 819 -30.42 -22.45 35.91
N PHE A 820 -29.73 -22.00 34.85
CA PHE A 820 -30.08 -22.35 33.46
C PHE A 820 -29.90 -23.84 33.16
N GLU A 821 -28.96 -24.51 33.82
CA GLU A 821 -28.79 -25.96 33.71
C GLU A 821 -29.93 -26.71 34.39
N ALA A 822 -30.39 -26.25 35.57
CA ALA A 822 -31.56 -26.81 36.24
C ALA A 822 -32.86 -26.64 35.42
N GLU A 823 -32.99 -25.56 34.66
CA GLU A 823 -34.09 -25.32 33.71
C GLU A 823 -33.98 -26.14 32.41
N GLY A 824 -32.84 -26.81 32.17
CA GLY A 824 -32.60 -27.58 30.95
C GLY A 824 -32.21 -26.73 29.73
N ALA A 825 -31.90 -25.44 29.91
CA ALA A 825 -31.50 -24.56 28.81
C ALA A 825 -30.14 -24.92 28.21
N VAL A 826 -29.23 -25.44 29.05
CA VAL A 826 -27.87 -25.86 28.69
C VAL A 826 -27.35 -26.91 29.67
N ARG A 827 -26.43 -27.76 29.24
CA ARG A 827 -25.61 -28.61 30.13
C ARG A 827 -24.19 -28.09 30.19
N VAL A 828 -23.65 -27.84 31.38
CA VAL A 828 -22.37 -27.13 31.55
C VAL A 828 -21.27 -28.07 32.02
N HIS A 829 -20.19 -28.13 31.24
CA HIS A 829 -19.00 -28.91 31.52
C HIS A 829 -17.83 -27.96 31.79
N ARG A 830 -17.39 -27.89 33.04
CA ARG A 830 -16.31 -26.99 33.46
C ARG A 830 -14.96 -27.69 33.43
N ALA A 831 -13.94 -26.98 32.94
CA ALA A 831 -12.57 -27.44 32.87
C ALA A 831 -11.64 -26.43 33.55
N TYR A 832 -11.06 -26.82 34.70
CA TYR A 832 -10.15 -25.97 35.46
C TYR A 832 -8.69 -26.32 35.19
N SER A 833 -7.88 -25.35 34.80
CA SER A 833 -6.46 -25.61 34.49
C SER A 833 -5.57 -25.76 35.73
N ARG A 834 -5.95 -25.21 36.89
CA ARG A 834 -5.15 -25.25 38.13
C ARG A 834 -5.65 -26.22 39.20
N LYS A 835 -6.83 -26.83 39.00
CA LYS A 835 -7.37 -27.89 39.87
C LYS A 835 -7.84 -29.05 39.00
N SER A 836 -7.29 -30.24 39.22
CA SER A 836 -7.69 -31.44 38.48
C SER A 836 -9.09 -31.89 38.90
N ALA A 837 -10.12 -31.47 38.17
CA ALA A 837 -11.45 -32.04 38.26
C ALA A 837 -11.62 -33.09 37.15
N GLY A 838 -12.19 -34.26 37.49
CA GLY A 838 -12.47 -35.31 36.53
C GLY A 838 -13.46 -34.85 35.47
N PHE A 839 -12.98 -34.56 34.26
CA PHE A 839 -13.80 -34.13 33.13
C PHE A 839 -14.38 -35.36 32.42
N LYS A 840 -15.71 -35.51 32.47
CA LYS A 840 -16.43 -36.49 31.64
C LYS A 840 -16.92 -35.81 30.36
N THR A 841 -16.22 -36.06 29.27
CA THR A 841 -16.62 -35.58 27.94
C THR A 841 -17.90 -36.29 27.50
N PRO A 842 -18.96 -35.56 27.11
CA PRO A 842 -20.12 -36.17 26.45
C PRO A 842 -19.70 -36.77 25.10
N ASP A 843 -20.54 -37.66 24.56
CA ASP A 843 -20.28 -38.28 23.27
C ASP A 843 -20.46 -37.28 22.11
N LEU A 844 -19.38 -36.58 21.78
CA LEU A 844 -19.33 -35.59 20.71
C LEU A 844 -19.59 -36.21 19.33
N LYS A 845 -19.31 -37.51 19.13
CA LYS A 845 -19.63 -38.20 17.87
C LYS A 845 -21.13 -38.31 17.69
N LYS A 846 -21.86 -38.68 18.75
CA LYS A 846 -23.33 -38.73 18.75
C LYS A 846 -23.94 -37.36 18.46
N LEU A 847 -23.41 -36.29 19.06
CA LEU A 847 -23.88 -34.93 18.82
C LEU A 847 -23.61 -34.49 17.36
N TRP A 848 -22.42 -34.78 16.83
CA TRP A 848 -22.11 -34.51 15.42
C TRP A 848 -23.04 -35.27 14.47
N ALA A 849 -23.29 -36.56 14.71
CA ALA A 849 -24.21 -37.37 13.91
C ALA A 849 -25.66 -36.84 13.97
N ALA A 850 -26.07 -36.25 15.08
CA ALA A 850 -27.38 -35.62 15.25
C ALA A 850 -27.49 -34.22 14.61
N GLY A 851 -26.50 -33.78 13.83
CA GLY A 851 -26.53 -32.49 13.14
C GLY A 851 -26.14 -31.29 14.01
N ALA A 852 -25.43 -31.50 15.13
CA ALA A 852 -25.07 -30.40 16.02
C ALA A 852 -24.24 -29.30 15.33
N LYS A 853 -24.48 -28.04 15.74
CA LYS A 853 -23.63 -26.89 15.41
C LYS A 853 -22.66 -26.59 16.55
N PHE A 854 -21.40 -26.35 16.19
CA PHE A 854 -20.31 -26.07 17.10
C PHE A 854 -19.96 -24.59 17.06
N TYR A 855 -19.97 -23.93 18.22
CA TYR A 855 -19.60 -22.54 18.39
C TYR A 855 -18.40 -22.45 19.33
N VAL A 856 -17.39 -21.68 18.94
CA VAL A 856 -16.15 -21.54 19.73
C VAL A 856 -15.86 -20.06 19.95
N CYS A 857 -15.62 -19.67 21.20
CA CYS A 857 -15.18 -18.32 21.53
C CYS A 857 -14.05 -18.35 22.58
N GLY A 858 -12.87 -17.87 22.20
CA GLY A 858 -11.69 -17.90 23.05
C GLY A 858 -10.42 -17.53 22.28
N SER A 859 -9.26 -17.95 22.77
CA SER A 859 -7.97 -17.62 22.14
C SER A 859 -7.82 -18.30 20.76
N PRO A 860 -7.02 -17.71 19.83
CA PRO A 860 -6.76 -18.32 18.52
C PRO A 860 -6.23 -19.76 18.65
N LYS A 861 -5.31 -19.99 19.60
CA LYS A 861 -4.74 -21.32 19.86
C LYS A 861 -5.82 -22.32 20.28
N MET A 862 -6.71 -21.94 21.19
CA MET A 862 -7.82 -22.81 21.60
C MET A 862 -8.74 -23.12 20.41
N SER A 863 -9.10 -22.11 19.64
CA SER A 863 -9.99 -22.28 18.48
C SER A 863 -9.41 -23.26 17.45
N SER A 864 -8.11 -23.16 17.15
CA SER A 864 -7.43 -24.06 16.22
C SER A 864 -7.42 -25.51 16.70
N GLU A 865 -7.13 -25.74 17.98
CA GLU A 865 -7.13 -27.10 18.56
C GLU A 865 -8.54 -27.70 18.61
N ILE A 866 -9.55 -26.91 18.97
CA ILE A 866 -10.95 -27.38 18.96
C ILE A 866 -11.40 -27.70 17.53
N LYS A 867 -11.03 -26.87 16.54
CA LYS A 867 -11.29 -27.14 15.12
C LYS A 867 -10.70 -28.49 14.71
N ARG A 868 -9.45 -28.75 15.06
CA ARG A 868 -8.79 -30.04 14.80
C ARG A 868 -9.54 -31.23 15.41
N ILE A 869 -9.96 -31.12 16.67
CA ILE A 869 -10.71 -32.17 17.35
C ILE A 869 -12.06 -32.41 16.66
N VAL A 870 -12.80 -31.35 16.32
CA VAL A 870 -14.10 -31.47 15.64
C VAL A 870 -13.94 -32.05 14.25
N ALA A 871 -12.91 -31.64 13.49
CA ALA A 871 -12.61 -32.19 12.17
C ALA A 871 -12.38 -33.71 12.24
N LYS A 872 -11.59 -34.16 13.23
CA LYS A 872 -11.35 -35.58 13.47
C LYS A 872 -12.64 -36.34 13.82
N ILE A 873 -13.47 -35.78 14.69
CA ILE A 873 -14.77 -36.37 15.06
C ILE A 873 -15.68 -36.48 13.85
N ALA A 874 -15.78 -35.40 13.06
CA ALA A 874 -16.60 -35.35 11.87
C ALA A 874 -16.18 -36.39 10.84
N PHE A 875 -14.87 -36.51 10.62
CA PHE A 875 -14.29 -37.50 9.72
C PHE A 875 -14.56 -38.93 10.21
N GLU A 876 -14.33 -39.22 11.50
CA GLU A 876 -14.59 -40.54 12.06
C GLU A 876 -16.08 -40.94 11.98
N VAL A 877 -17.00 -39.99 12.07
CA VAL A 877 -18.45 -40.24 11.90
C VAL A 877 -18.82 -40.49 10.44
N ALA A 878 -18.19 -39.78 9.50
CA ALA A 878 -18.50 -39.90 8.07
C ALA A 878 -17.83 -41.12 7.41
N GLU A 879 -16.55 -41.36 7.72
CA GLU A 879 -15.67 -42.26 6.98
C GLU A 879 -15.14 -43.44 7.81
N GLY A 880 -15.40 -43.45 9.13
CA GLY A 880 -14.82 -44.40 10.08
C GLY A 880 -13.37 -44.08 10.48
N PRO A 881 -12.76 -44.85 11.38
CA PRO A 881 -11.39 -44.61 11.85
C PRO A 881 -10.36 -45.00 10.78
N LYS A 882 -9.99 -44.05 9.93
CA LYS A 882 -8.92 -44.19 8.91
C LYS A 882 -7.76 -43.22 9.21
N PRO A 883 -6.51 -43.60 8.93
CA PRO A 883 -5.38 -42.66 9.00
C PRO A 883 -5.49 -41.63 7.87
N MET A 884 -5.36 -40.35 8.22
CA MET A 884 -5.38 -39.22 7.30
C MET A 884 -4.34 -38.20 7.77
N SER A 885 -3.67 -37.52 6.83
CA SER A 885 -2.73 -36.45 7.19
C SER A 885 -3.51 -35.25 7.76
N GLU A 886 -2.83 -34.41 8.54
CA GLU A 886 -3.47 -33.26 9.18
C GLU A 886 -3.97 -32.23 8.14
N ASP A 887 -3.21 -32.05 7.05
CA ASP A 887 -3.55 -31.11 5.98
C ASP A 887 -4.76 -31.61 5.17
N ASP A 888 -4.81 -32.91 4.87
CA ASP A 888 -5.95 -33.52 4.18
C ASP A 888 -7.23 -33.42 5.01
N LEU A 889 -7.12 -33.61 6.34
CA LEU A 889 -8.26 -33.52 7.25
C LEU A 889 -8.83 -32.09 7.30
N GLN A 890 -7.96 -31.08 7.31
CA GLN A 890 -8.41 -29.69 7.27
C GLN A 890 -9.04 -29.33 5.92
N GLN A 891 -8.48 -29.81 4.81
CA GLN A 891 -9.05 -29.58 3.49
C GLN A 891 -10.42 -30.25 3.35
N TRP A 892 -10.57 -31.48 3.86
CA TRP A 892 -11.84 -32.21 3.89
C TRP A 892 -12.89 -31.51 4.77
N PHE A 893 -12.48 -30.94 5.90
CA PHE A 893 -13.39 -30.31 6.85
C PHE A 893 -13.87 -28.91 6.41
N ARG A 894 -13.18 -28.28 5.45
CA ARG A 894 -13.43 -26.91 4.99
C ARG A 894 -14.90 -26.58 4.64
N PRO A 895 -15.68 -27.47 3.99
CA PRO A 895 -17.09 -27.18 3.69
C PRO A 895 -17.97 -27.01 4.94
N PHE A 896 -17.57 -27.56 6.10
CA PHE A 896 -18.34 -27.48 7.34
C PHE A 896 -18.08 -26.19 8.15
N GLU A 897 -17.06 -25.40 7.78
CA GLU A 897 -16.57 -24.22 8.53
C GLU A 897 -17.48 -22.98 8.48
N THR A 898 -18.55 -23.03 7.70
CA THR A 898 -19.54 -21.95 7.60
C THR A 898 -20.94 -22.40 8.02
N GLU A 899 -21.19 -23.71 8.04
CA GLU A 899 -22.52 -24.28 8.31
C GLU A 899 -22.62 -24.91 9.71
N ARG A 900 -21.57 -25.62 10.14
CA ARG A 900 -21.60 -26.49 11.33
C ARG A 900 -20.52 -26.21 12.37
N PHE A 901 -19.43 -25.54 12.01
CA PHE A 901 -18.39 -25.09 12.95
C PHE A 901 -18.14 -23.60 12.78
N VAL A 902 -18.36 -22.81 13.83
CA VAL A 902 -18.24 -21.35 13.78
C VAL A 902 -17.38 -20.88 14.95
N ALA A 903 -16.32 -20.14 14.64
CA ALA A 903 -15.42 -19.59 15.65
C ALA A 903 -15.45 -18.06 15.64
N GLU A 904 -15.58 -17.47 16.82
CA GLU A 904 -15.42 -16.04 17.06
C GLU A 904 -14.22 -15.81 17.98
N VAL A 905 -13.13 -15.31 17.41
CA VAL A 905 -11.85 -15.11 18.10
C VAL A 905 -11.57 -13.61 18.16
N PHE A 906 -11.50 -13.06 19.36
CA PHE A 906 -11.08 -11.68 19.59
C PHE A 906 -9.60 -11.65 19.99
N ALA A 907 -8.82 -10.80 19.32
CA ALA A 907 -7.38 -10.62 19.51
C ALA A 907 -7.05 -9.43 20.40
#